data_AF-A0A924SYP1-F1
#
_entry.id   AF-A0A924SYP1-F1
#
_cell.length_a   1.000
_cell.length_b   1.000
_cell.length_c   1.000
_cell.angle_alpha   90.00
_cell.angle_beta   90.00
_cell.angle_gamma   90.00
#
_symmetry.space_group_name_H-M   'P 1'
#
loop_
_entity.id
_entity.type
_entity.pdbx_description
1 polymer ?
#
loop_
_entity_poly.entity_id
_entity_poly.type
_entity_poly.pdbx_seq_one_letter_code
_entity_poly.pdbx_strand_id
1 'polypeptide(L)'
;MRKSCSRNISGTTGVSLVLFTSFLQMACGGSNSKHTVEPAEINAQGGSISMALTAKTKVSSLTLINADSDKPQPLDGVAGHSAIIPENAVINLAVVGQSLNIRANISGVGSVLFDYDNGALTHVENVAPYAFASDSNGDYSIWTPSVGAHVLKVTPYAGSDASGLSGTARTVHFTVKNSTAPSPTPTVTVTPSPTPTVTVTPSPTPTVTVTPSPTPTVTVTPSPTAPASLTVASVTLINADSDLPQALDGVPGHSAIIPDNAQIDLSKVGSSLNIRADNSGAASILFDLDNGALTHIENVVPYALASDTNGDYNSWTPTVGPHTLKVAAYSGADATGNSGPALVIHFSVINGVSPSPTPTVIVTPSPSPSPSPSPTATGPGNPANTAEPSSYSAPITITQGGTYSGNWKNTNSNQTAVIVDAGSAPVIIQNCHIAGPGRLIELRGGGNLTVRNCSFHGKTPTVANMAHPRAITAPGFRNLVIENNFFEGVSHVVITDQYNGDGSAQETIKVRYNIVNNIDGRQPDGGTTMCNFVAIQNYGGSGGNPRFAEIAWNRVINTPFQSNSEDLINFYSAGGRSDSWFKVHDNLLKGSYAADPANQDSSGSGMIVDGDQTSDSTAKTSYIESYNNTVLNTTNAGMNISAGHDIHYYNNRIISSGKLPDGRWMPASWAGVAIWNLSSGMYNVGMEGNTIGWSKQGYTNPYTNRNDVSSNEGGGIRNNTFLPNVPITLQMEADEINLFSQKVIANGIRLGPQQ
;
A
#
# COMPACT_ATOMS: atom_id res chain seq x y z
N MET A 1 84.66 -18.92 8.76
CA MET A 1 85.59 -19.38 7.69
C MET A 1 85.03 -18.95 6.34
N ARG A 2 85.84 -18.17 5.62
CA ARG A 2 85.91 -17.79 4.18
C ARG A 2 84.82 -18.21 3.14
N LYS A 3 84.56 -17.22 2.24
CA LYS A 3 84.10 -17.20 0.80
C LYS A 3 82.59 -17.02 0.56
N SER A 4 82.10 -15.86 0.06
CA SER A 4 82.17 -15.20 -1.30
C SER A 4 81.01 -15.69 -2.20
N CYS A 5 79.98 -14.93 -2.62
CA CYS A 5 79.80 -13.63 -3.34
C CYS A 5 79.71 -13.77 -4.88
N SER A 6 78.54 -13.43 -5.47
CA SER A 6 78.27 -12.76 -6.79
C SER A 6 77.03 -13.33 -7.51
N ARG A 7 75.87 -12.64 -7.59
CA ARG A 7 75.37 -11.64 -8.58
C ARG A 7 75.11 -12.12 -10.03
N ASN A 8 73.80 -12.16 -10.37
CA ASN A 8 73.05 -11.73 -11.57
C ASN A 8 73.74 -11.60 -12.95
N ILE A 9 73.03 -12.02 -14.01
CA ILE A 9 72.48 -11.13 -15.08
C ILE A 9 71.55 -11.87 -16.07
N SER A 10 70.47 -11.16 -16.42
CA SER A 10 69.61 -11.14 -17.63
C SER A 10 68.81 -12.34 -18.11
N GLY A 11 67.56 -12.05 -18.47
CA GLY A 11 66.83 -12.83 -19.47
C GLY A 11 65.33 -12.59 -19.52
N THR A 12 64.87 -11.34 -19.58
CA THR A 12 63.47 -10.99 -19.86
C THR A 12 63.08 -11.36 -21.30
N THR A 13 62.03 -12.16 -21.46
CA THR A 13 61.14 -12.12 -22.63
C THR A 13 59.70 -12.12 -22.11
N GLY A 14 58.98 -11.05 -22.44
CA GLY A 14 57.60 -10.84 -22.04
C GLY A 14 56.62 -11.43 -23.05
N VAL A 15 55.41 -11.71 -22.56
CA VAL A 15 54.20 -11.76 -23.37
C VAL A 15 53.19 -10.84 -22.68
N SER A 16 52.77 -9.80 -23.40
CA SER A 16 51.73 -8.85 -23.01
C SER A 16 50.35 -9.53 -23.03
N LEU A 17 49.53 -9.24 -22.02
CA LEU A 17 48.08 -9.16 -22.20
C LEU A 17 47.61 -7.79 -21.72
N VAL A 18 47.14 -6.99 -22.67
CA VAL A 18 46.58 -5.66 -22.49
C VAL A 18 45.10 -5.80 -22.15
N LEU A 19 44.64 -5.17 -21.06
CA LEU A 19 43.28 -4.66 -21.00
C LEU A 19 43.25 -3.34 -20.22
N PHE A 20 42.67 -2.37 -20.92
CA PHE A 20 42.56 -0.95 -20.62
C PHE A 20 41.61 -0.68 -19.43
N THR A 21 42.02 0.23 -18.55
CA THR A 21 41.13 1.21 -17.91
C THR A 21 41.83 2.56 -17.83
N SER A 22 41.36 3.50 -18.65
CA SER A 22 41.50 4.96 -18.53
C SER A 22 40.65 5.45 -17.33
N PHE A 23 40.82 6.56 -16.62
CA PHE A 23 41.46 7.87 -16.81
C PHE A 23 41.75 8.46 -15.41
N LEU A 24 42.86 9.17 -15.21
CA LEU A 24 42.79 10.48 -14.54
C LEU A 24 43.92 11.38 -15.02
N GLN A 25 43.53 12.50 -15.62
CA GLN A 25 44.41 13.51 -16.17
C GLN A 25 44.91 14.45 -15.06
N MET A 26 46.18 14.77 -15.20
CA MET A 26 47.04 15.57 -14.32
C MET A 26 46.58 17.04 -14.26
N ALA A 27 46.40 17.58 -13.05
CA ALA A 27 46.51 19.01 -12.77
C ALA A 27 47.82 19.26 -12.00
N CYS A 28 48.57 20.27 -12.43
CA CYS A 28 49.93 20.56 -11.99
C CYS A 28 49.94 21.54 -10.79
N GLY A 29 50.79 21.25 -9.80
CA GLY A 29 51.55 22.25 -9.03
C GLY A 29 50.90 22.86 -7.76
N GLY A 30 51.60 22.71 -6.62
CA GLY A 30 51.52 23.71 -5.53
C GLY A 30 51.48 23.21 -4.08
N SER A 31 52.66 22.89 -3.53
CA SER A 31 53.12 23.18 -2.15
C SER A 31 52.38 22.69 -0.88
N ASN A 32 53.18 21.98 -0.06
CA ASN A 32 53.30 22.00 1.41
C ASN A 32 52.22 21.36 2.31
N SER A 33 52.50 20.13 2.75
CA SER A 33 52.82 19.75 4.14
C SER A 33 52.43 18.27 4.39
N LYS A 34 53.41 17.35 4.42
CA LYS A 34 53.17 15.94 4.78
C LYS A 34 53.56 15.69 6.23
N HIS A 35 52.55 15.38 7.03
CA HIS A 35 52.67 14.66 8.29
C HIS A 35 53.31 13.27 8.07
N THR A 36 54.17 12.89 9.01
CA THR A 36 54.78 11.56 9.16
C THR A 36 53.74 10.53 9.60
N VAL A 37 53.64 9.42 8.86
CA VAL A 37 53.09 8.15 9.35
C VAL A 37 54.05 7.04 8.93
N GLU A 38 54.54 6.28 9.91
CA GLU A 38 55.46 5.15 9.73
C GLU A 38 54.79 3.98 8.98
N PRO A 39 55.54 3.20 8.17
CA PRO A 39 55.05 1.95 7.62
C PRO A 39 55.32 0.78 8.58
N ALA A 40 54.27 0.03 8.93
CA ALA A 40 54.41 -1.30 9.51
C ALA A 40 54.83 -2.29 8.42
N GLU A 41 55.99 -2.94 8.60
CA GLU A 41 56.43 -4.08 7.79
C GLU A 41 55.60 -5.33 8.16
N ILE A 42 55.08 -6.04 7.15
CA ILE A 42 54.67 -7.44 7.29
C ILE A 42 55.58 -8.28 6.39
N ASN A 43 56.43 -9.08 7.04
CA ASN A 43 57.28 -10.10 6.46
C ASN A 43 56.50 -11.42 6.37
N ALA A 44 56.29 -11.96 5.17
CA ALA A 44 55.72 -13.29 4.97
C ALA A 44 56.71 -14.18 4.22
N GLN A 45 57.45 -15.01 4.96
CA GLN A 45 58.09 -16.21 4.43
C GLN A 45 57.09 -17.37 4.46
N GLY A 46 56.88 -18.00 3.30
CA GLY A 46 56.55 -19.42 3.13
C GLY A 46 55.54 -20.04 4.10
N GLY A 47 54.25 -19.75 3.90
CA GLY A 47 53.15 -20.46 4.53
C GLY A 47 51.84 -20.02 3.90
N SER A 48 51.05 -20.97 3.39
CA SER A 48 49.79 -20.70 2.69
C SER A 48 48.86 -19.83 3.54
N ILE A 49 48.61 -18.60 3.10
CA ILE A 49 47.64 -17.70 3.72
C ILE A 49 46.29 -18.02 3.09
N SER A 50 45.49 -18.85 3.77
CA SER A 50 44.08 -19.04 3.44
C SER A 50 43.31 -17.77 3.81
N MET A 51 43.33 -16.76 2.93
CA MET A 51 42.32 -15.70 2.95
C MET A 51 41.02 -16.25 2.36
N ALA A 52 40.19 -16.87 3.21
CA ALA A 52 38.83 -17.22 2.88
C ALA A 52 37.86 -16.28 3.61
N LEU A 53 37.73 -15.05 3.09
CA LEU A 53 36.46 -14.33 3.19
C LEU A 53 35.85 -14.29 1.79
N THR A 54 35.54 -15.47 1.25
CA THR A 54 34.80 -15.60 -0.01
C THR A 54 33.32 -15.39 0.31
N ALA A 55 32.74 -14.28 -0.13
CA ALA A 55 31.28 -14.14 -0.14
C ALA A 55 30.70 -15.33 -0.92
N LYS A 56 29.88 -16.17 -0.27
CA LYS A 56 29.22 -17.30 -0.95
C LYS A 56 28.29 -16.74 -2.04
N THR A 57 28.57 -17.07 -3.30
CA THR A 57 27.76 -16.72 -4.47
C THR A 57 26.30 -17.17 -4.27
N LYS A 58 25.32 -16.33 -4.64
CA LYS A 58 23.88 -16.59 -4.47
C LYS A 58 23.14 -16.32 -5.77
N VAL A 59 22.10 -17.11 -6.04
CA VAL A 59 21.19 -16.88 -7.17
C VAL A 59 20.40 -15.57 -6.99
N SER A 60 20.53 -14.65 -7.94
CA SER A 60 19.98 -13.28 -7.84
C SER A 60 18.47 -13.20 -8.06
N SER A 61 17.92 -14.09 -8.89
CA SER A 61 16.48 -14.34 -9.07
C SER A 61 16.23 -15.59 -9.91
N LEU A 62 14.98 -16.06 -9.97
CA LEU A 62 14.53 -17.13 -10.85
C LEU A 62 13.56 -16.54 -11.87
N THR A 63 13.69 -16.90 -13.14
CA THR A 63 12.83 -16.40 -14.23
C THR A 63 12.06 -17.57 -14.86
N LEU A 64 10.74 -17.44 -14.97
CA LEU A 64 9.93 -18.34 -15.80
C LEU A 64 10.20 -18.04 -17.27
N ILE A 65 10.46 -19.06 -18.06
CA ILE A 65 10.75 -18.99 -19.49
C ILE A 65 9.65 -19.71 -20.25
N ASN A 66 9.22 -19.13 -21.36
CA ASN A 66 8.42 -19.80 -22.37
C ASN A 66 9.37 -20.54 -23.30
N ALA A 67 9.38 -21.86 -23.22
CA ALA A 67 10.31 -22.73 -23.94
C ALA A 67 10.04 -22.77 -25.45
N ASP A 68 8.84 -22.41 -25.91
CA ASP A 68 8.56 -22.32 -27.37
C ASP A 68 9.19 -21.06 -28.00
N SER A 69 9.52 -20.06 -27.18
CA SER A 69 9.99 -18.74 -27.66
C SER A 69 11.33 -18.32 -27.08
N ASP A 70 11.92 -19.12 -26.19
CA ASP A 70 13.15 -18.87 -25.41
C ASP A 70 13.17 -17.54 -24.65
N LYS A 71 11.98 -17.00 -24.34
CA LYS A 71 11.82 -15.67 -23.75
C LYS A 71 11.22 -15.73 -22.36
N PRO A 72 11.52 -14.72 -21.51
CA PRO A 72 10.87 -14.59 -20.21
C PRO A 72 9.34 -14.59 -20.35
N GLN A 73 8.67 -15.46 -19.60
CA GLN A 73 7.22 -15.64 -19.59
C GLN A 73 6.63 -14.89 -18.39
N PRO A 74 5.89 -13.80 -18.62
CA PRO A 74 5.21 -13.08 -17.54
C PRO A 74 4.24 -13.98 -16.78
N LEU A 75 4.20 -13.79 -15.45
CA LEU A 75 3.25 -14.44 -14.56
C LEU A 75 1.94 -13.65 -14.47
N ASP A 76 0.81 -14.36 -14.39
CA ASP A 76 -0.51 -13.77 -14.14
C ASP A 76 -0.61 -13.29 -12.68
N GLY A 77 -1.18 -12.10 -12.46
CA GLY A 77 -1.37 -11.53 -11.12
C GLY A 77 -0.09 -11.07 -10.41
N VAL A 78 1.09 -11.08 -11.07
CA VAL A 78 2.34 -10.54 -10.52
C VAL A 78 2.55 -9.11 -11.04
N ALA A 79 2.73 -8.16 -10.13
CA ALA A 79 2.88 -6.74 -10.46
C ALA A 79 3.99 -6.50 -11.51
N GLY A 80 3.66 -5.73 -12.56
CA GLY A 80 4.61 -5.32 -13.60
C GLY A 80 4.87 -6.35 -14.72
N HIS A 81 4.03 -7.38 -14.89
CA HIS A 81 4.24 -8.44 -15.90
C HIS A 81 5.63 -9.10 -15.80
N SER A 82 6.14 -9.21 -14.57
CA SER A 82 7.45 -9.79 -14.32
C SER A 82 7.43 -11.29 -14.61
N ALA A 83 8.46 -11.75 -15.32
CA ALA A 83 8.75 -13.19 -15.45
C ALA A 83 9.57 -13.71 -14.26
N ILE A 84 9.95 -12.85 -13.31
CA ILE A 84 10.60 -13.30 -12.08
C ILE A 84 9.60 -14.07 -11.23
N ILE A 85 9.99 -15.23 -10.72
CA ILE A 85 9.20 -16.06 -9.80
C ILE A 85 9.46 -15.58 -8.37
N PRO A 86 8.56 -14.78 -7.75
CA PRO A 86 8.67 -14.42 -6.33
C PRO A 86 8.28 -15.61 -5.43
N GLU A 87 8.46 -15.42 -4.13
CA GLU A 87 7.88 -16.31 -3.13
C GLU A 87 6.34 -16.29 -3.23
N ASN A 88 5.74 -17.47 -3.13
CA ASN A 88 4.30 -17.74 -3.27
C ASN A 88 3.71 -17.33 -4.64
N ALA A 89 4.51 -17.36 -5.71
CA ALA A 89 4.04 -17.06 -7.05
C ALA A 89 2.91 -18.01 -7.50
N VAL A 90 2.02 -17.53 -8.37
CA VAL A 90 1.00 -18.38 -9.02
C VAL A 90 1.29 -18.49 -10.52
N ILE A 91 1.51 -19.71 -11.00
CA ILE A 91 1.71 -20.03 -12.41
C ILE A 91 0.40 -20.61 -12.95
N ASN A 92 -0.36 -19.81 -13.71
CA ASN A 92 -1.60 -20.28 -14.33
C ASN A 92 -1.34 -20.79 -15.75
N LEU A 93 -1.27 -22.10 -15.96
CA LEU A 93 -1.02 -22.75 -17.25
C LEU A 93 -2.06 -22.38 -18.32
N ALA A 94 -3.28 -22.02 -17.91
CA ALA A 94 -4.30 -21.52 -18.83
C ALA A 94 -3.98 -20.14 -19.41
N VAL A 95 -3.04 -19.41 -18.79
CA VAL A 95 -2.64 -18.04 -19.16
C VAL A 95 -1.22 -18.03 -19.71
N VAL A 96 -0.28 -18.68 -19.03
CA VAL A 96 1.15 -18.65 -19.39
C VAL A 96 1.55 -19.74 -20.39
N GLY A 97 0.65 -20.66 -20.72
CA GLY A 97 0.92 -21.83 -21.54
C GLY A 97 1.54 -22.99 -20.75
N GLN A 98 1.82 -24.08 -21.45
CA GLN A 98 2.35 -25.32 -20.85
C GLN A 98 3.82 -25.60 -21.22
N SER A 99 4.36 -24.92 -22.24
CA SER A 99 5.75 -25.05 -22.67
C SER A 99 6.65 -24.12 -21.84
N LEU A 100 7.04 -24.55 -20.64
CA LEU A 100 7.76 -23.71 -19.68
C LEU A 100 9.18 -24.22 -19.39
N ASN A 101 10.02 -23.35 -18.83
CA ASN A 101 11.30 -23.71 -18.19
C ASN A 101 11.59 -22.66 -17.09
N ILE A 102 12.57 -22.89 -16.22
CA ILE A 102 12.98 -21.93 -15.18
C ILE A 102 14.48 -21.66 -15.33
N ARG A 103 14.86 -20.39 -15.44
CA ARG A 103 16.26 -19.96 -15.48
C ARG A 103 16.71 -19.40 -14.14
N ALA A 104 17.87 -19.85 -13.65
CA ALA A 104 18.56 -19.24 -12.52
C ALA A 104 19.44 -18.06 -12.99
N ASN A 105 19.18 -16.86 -12.48
CA ASN A 105 19.97 -15.68 -12.81
C ASN A 105 21.20 -15.61 -11.89
N ILE A 106 22.32 -16.17 -12.36
CA ILE A 106 23.61 -16.16 -11.65
C ILE A 106 24.77 -16.22 -12.64
N SER A 107 25.92 -15.66 -12.29
CA SER A 107 27.16 -15.70 -13.07
C SER A 107 28.35 -16.11 -12.19
N GLY A 108 29.45 -16.52 -12.81
CA GLY A 108 30.71 -16.85 -12.11
C GLY A 108 30.66 -18.14 -11.29
N VAL A 109 29.83 -19.10 -11.68
CA VAL A 109 29.70 -20.43 -11.05
C VAL A 109 29.96 -21.52 -12.10
N GLY A 110 30.32 -22.73 -11.67
CA GLY A 110 30.60 -23.87 -12.55
C GLY A 110 29.40 -24.78 -12.79
N SER A 111 28.41 -24.76 -11.90
CA SER A 111 27.12 -25.44 -12.09
C SER A 111 26.03 -24.91 -11.15
N VAL A 112 24.78 -25.24 -11.43
CA VAL A 112 23.59 -24.97 -10.60
C VAL A 112 22.77 -26.23 -10.43
N LEU A 113 22.57 -26.66 -9.17
CA LEU A 113 21.65 -27.73 -8.80
C LEU A 113 20.26 -27.16 -8.55
N PHE A 114 19.28 -27.67 -9.27
CA PHE A 114 17.86 -27.47 -9.00
C PHE A 114 17.30 -28.71 -8.30
N ASP A 115 16.56 -28.46 -7.24
CA ASP A 115 15.90 -29.47 -6.41
C ASP A 115 14.42 -29.06 -6.29
N TYR A 116 13.57 -29.77 -7.02
CA TYR A 116 12.13 -29.53 -7.13
C TYR A 116 11.35 -30.52 -6.27
N ASP A 117 10.46 -29.98 -5.45
CA ASP A 117 9.62 -30.69 -4.49
C ASP A 117 10.40 -31.62 -3.55
N ASN A 118 11.52 -31.11 -3.03
CA ASN A 118 12.38 -31.80 -2.04
C ASN A 118 12.88 -33.17 -2.54
N GLY A 119 13.42 -33.20 -3.76
CA GLY A 119 14.02 -34.37 -4.39
C GLY A 119 13.09 -35.15 -5.31
N ALA A 120 11.86 -34.67 -5.56
CA ALA A 120 10.97 -35.29 -6.53
C ALA A 120 11.55 -35.21 -7.95
N LEU A 121 12.24 -34.10 -8.26
CA LEU A 121 13.06 -33.96 -9.47
C LEU A 121 14.31 -33.13 -9.15
N THR A 122 15.48 -33.63 -9.55
CA THR A 122 16.75 -32.91 -9.39
C THR A 122 17.48 -32.79 -10.72
N HIS A 123 17.99 -31.61 -11.05
CA HIS A 123 18.79 -31.35 -12.25
C HIS A 123 20.03 -30.55 -11.92
N VAL A 124 21.18 -30.93 -12.48
CA VAL A 124 22.42 -30.14 -12.40
C VAL A 124 22.71 -29.56 -13.77
N GLU A 125 22.69 -28.23 -13.86
CA GLU A 125 23.03 -27.52 -15.09
C GLU A 125 24.46 -26.98 -15.01
N ASN A 126 25.28 -27.33 -16.00
CA ASN A 126 26.71 -27.04 -16.05
C ASN A 126 27.04 -25.84 -16.93
N VAL A 127 26.12 -25.43 -17.81
CA VAL A 127 26.38 -24.40 -18.81
C VAL A 127 25.36 -23.27 -18.66
N ALA A 128 25.84 -22.02 -18.72
CA ALA A 128 24.94 -20.87 -18.74
C ALA A 128 24.30 -20.72 -20.14
N PRO A 129 23.00 -20.41 -20.26
CA PRO A 129 22.07 -20.05 -19.18
C PRO A 129 21.65 -21.24 -18.30
N TYR A 130 21.75 -21.10 -16.98
CA TYR A 130 21.40 -22.20 -16.08
C TYR A 130 19.88 -22.46 -16.05
N ALA A 131 19.42 -23.44 -16.82
CA ALA A 131 18.02 -23.81 -17.01
C ALA A 131 17.64 -25.06 -16.22
N PHE A 132 16.43 -25.06 -15.64
CA PHE A 132 15.93 -26.17 -14.82
C PHE A 132 15.70 -27.44 -15.62
N ALA A 133 15.11 -27.32 -16.80
CA ALA A 133 14.86 -28.46 -17.68
C ALA A 133 15.94 -28.62 -18.76
N SER A 134 17.13 -28.04 -18.56
CA SER A 134 18.21 -27.90 -19.55
C SER A 134 17.90 -26.91 -20.68
N ASP A 135 18.95 -26.50 -21.40
CA ASP A 135 18.89 -25.82 -22.70
C ASP A 135 19.95 -26.37 -23.66
N SER A 136 19.88 -25.97 -24.93
CA SER A 136 20.94 -26.21 -25.93
C SER A 136 21.24 -24.93 -26.70
N ASN A 137 22.37 -24.28 -26.38
CA ASN A 137 22.74 -22.98 -26.95
C ASN A 137 21.67 -21.89 -26.77
N GLY A 138 20.96 -21.91 -25.64
CA GLY A 138 19.89 -20.96 -25.32
C GLY A 138 18.50 -21.34 -25.84
N ASP A 139 18.36 -22.48 -26.52
CA ASP A 139 17.07 -23.13 -26.83
C ASP A 139 16.61 -23.95 -25.62
N TYR A 140 15.60 -23.48 -24.90
CA TYR A 140 15.17 -24.04 -23.62
C TYR A 140 14.31 -25.28 -23.84
N SER A 141 14.69 -26.39 -23.21
CA SER A 141 13.86 -27.60 -23.27
C SER A 141 12.52 -27.41 -22.54
N ILE A 142 11.48 -28.05 -23.07
CA ILE A 142 10.12 -27.92 -22.55
C ILE A 142 9.94 -28.71 -21.24
N TRP A 143 9.38 -28.04 -20.26
CA TRP A 143 8.89 -28.61 -19.01
C TRP A 143 7.51 -28.05 -18.67
N THR A 144 6.61 -28.90 -18.20
CA THR A 144 5.29 -28.49 -17.71
C THR A 144 5.19 -28.87 -16.24
N PRO A 145 5.10 -27.91 -15.30
CA PRO A 145 4.86 -28.24 -13.91
C PRO A 145 3.45 -28.82 -13.73
N SER A 146 3.30 -29.78 -12.81
CA SER A 146 1.99 -30.28 -12.40
C SER A 146 1.17 -29.19 -11.72
N VAL A 147 -0.17 -29.30 -11.72
CA VAL A 147 -1.04 -28.41 -10.93
C VAL A 147 -0.91 -28.75 -9.45
N GLY A 148 -0.71 -27.75 -8.59
CA GLY A 148 -0.49 -27.94 -7.16
C GLY A 148 0.48 -26.94 -6.55
N ALA A 149 0.77 -27.11 -5.26
CA ALA A 149 1.80 -26.35 -4.56
C ALA A 149 3.17 -27.00 -4.76
N HIS A 150 4.18 -26.17 -4.96
CA HIS A 150 5.53 -26.58 -5.31
C HIS A 150 6.59 -25.81 -4.55
N VAL A 151 7.74 -26.45 -4.35
CA VAL A 151 8.96 -25.82 -3.82
C VAL A 151 10.12 -26.07 -4.77
N LEU A 152 10.88 -25.02 -5.10
CA LEU A 152 12.09 -25.12 -5.89
C LEU A 152 13.27 -24.54 -5.12
N LYS A 153 14.24 -25.39 -4.79
CA LYS A 153 15.50 -25.03 -4.15
C LYS A 153 16.63 -25.06 -5.18
N VAL A 154 17.35 -23.95 -5.31
CA VAL A 154 18.39 -23.76 -6.33
C VAL A 154 19.72 -23.44 -5.65
N THR A 155 20.72 -24.28 -5.85
CA THR A 155 22.03 -24.20 -5.18
C THR A 155 23.16 -24.08 -6.21
N PRO A 156 23.92 -22.97 -6.23
CA PRO A 156 25.06 -22.84 -7.14
C PRO A 156 26.33 -23.47 -6.59
N TYR A 157 27.20 -23.95 -7.48
CA TYR A 157 28.47 -24.61 -7.14
C TYR A 157 29.64 -24.05 -7.94
N ALA A 158 30.82 -23.99 -7.32
CA ALA A 158 32.02 -23.44 -7.94
C ALA A 158 32.58 -24.30 -9.09
N GLY A 159 32.46 -25.62 -9.01
CA GLY A 159 32.85 -26.57 -10.05
C GLY A 159 31.66 -27.08 -10.87
N SER A 160 31.94 -27.82 -11.94
CA SER A 160 30.92 -28.56 -12.68
C SER A 160 30.33 -29.69 -11.83
N ASP A 161 29.20 -30.22 -12.23
CA ASP A 161 28.56 -31.42 -11.67
C ASP A 161 28.28 -31.29 -10.17
N ALA A 162 27.86 -30.10 -9.73
CA ALA A 162 27.62 -29.74 -8.34
C ALA A 162 28.86 -29.98 -7.42
N SER A 163 30.07 -29.83 -7.98
CA SER A 163 31.33 -30.01 -7.24
C SER A 163 31.93 -28.70 -6.74
N GLY A 164 32.92 -28.79 -5.85
CA GLY A 164 33.57 -27.62 -5.25
C GLY A 164 32.71 -26.96 -4.17
N LEU A 165 33.01 -25.69 -3.87
CA LEU A 165 32.29 -24.95 -2.82
C LEU A 165 30.86 -24.63 -3.27
N SER A 166 29.87 -25.04 -2.47
CA SER A 166 28.48 -24.66 -2.64
C SER A 166 28.26 -23.21 -2.18
N GLY A 167 27.58 -22.42 -3.01
CA GLY A 167 27.09 -21.09 -2.66
C GLY A 167 25.85 -21.13 -1.75
N THR A 168 25.17 -19.99 -1.63
CA THR A 168 23.95 -19.88 -0.83
C THR A 168 22.75 -20.31 -1.67
N ALA A 169 22.03 -21.35 -1.22
CA ALA A 169 20.82 -21.81 -1.87
C ALA A 169 19.69 -20.77 -1.83
N ARG A 170 18.89 -20.70 -2.88
CA ARG A 170 17.65 -19.94 -2.93
C ARG A 170 16.48 -20.91 -3.03
N THR A 171 15.50 -20.77 -2.13
CA THR A 171 14.25 -21.54 -2.18
C THR A 171 13.11 -20.60 -2.55
N VAL A 172 12.21 -21.04 -3.41
CA VAL A 172 10.93 -20.39 -3.68
C VAL A 172 9.78 -21.38 -3.57
N HIS A 173 8.67 -20.94 -2.99
CA HIS A 173 7.39 -21.67 -3.03
C HIS A 173 6.49 -21.06 -4.11
N PHE A 174 5.78 -21.88 -4.87
CA PHE A 174 4.82 -21.38 -5.87
C PHE A 174 3.69 -22.38 -6.07
N THR A 175 2.57 -21.91 -6.62
CA THR A 175 1.39 -22.73 -6.93
C THR A 175 1.13 -22.71 -8.43
N VAL A 176 0.90 -23.88 -9.02
CA VAL A 176 0.54 -24.03 -10.43
C VAL A 176 -0.94 -24.34 -10.53
N LYS A 177 -1.66 -23.66 -11.42
CA LYS A 177 -3.10 -23.89 -11.69
C LYS A 177 -3.38 -23.91 -13.19
N ASN A 178 -4.55 -24.37 -13.59
CA ASN A 178 -4.98 -24.38 -15.00
C ASN A 178 -6.47 -24.02 -15.11
N SER A 179 -6.81 -22.73 -15.05
CA SER A 179 -8.22 -22.26 -15.10
C SER A 179 -8.40 -20.89 -15.76
N THR A 180 -9.41 -20.76 -16.64
CA THR A 180 -9.86 -19.50 -17.28
C THR A 180 -11.16 -18.98 -16.63
N ALA A 181 -11.23 -17.73 -16.19
CA ALA A 181 -12.39 -17.19 -15.46
C ALA A 181 -13.33 -16.32 -16.35
N PRO A 182 -14.69 -16.41 -16.21
CA PRO A 182 -15.65 -15.51 -16.86
C PRO A 182 -16.05 -14.30 -16.00
N SER A 183 -16.50 -13.23 -16.67
CA SER A 183 -16.83 -11.89 -16.12
C SER A 183 -18.17 -11.83 -15.35
N PRO A 184 -18.31 -11.08 -14.23
CA PRO A 184 -19.51 -11.08 -13.39
C PRO A 184 -20.58 -10.06 -13.81
N THR A 185 -21.84 -10.42 -13.58
CA THR A 185 -23.07 -9.61 -13.78
C THR A 185 -23.62 -9.18 -12.39
N PRO A 186 -24.03 -7.90 -12.18
CA PRO A 186 -24.40 -7.41 -10.85
C PRO A 186 -25.85 -7.75 -10.45
N THR A 187 -26.08 -8.05 -9.16
CA THR A 187 -27.41 -8.29 -8.55
C THR A 187 -27.60 -7.37 -7.33
N VAL A 188 -28.81 -6.82 -7.15
CA VAL A 188 -29.19 -5.81 -6.13
C VAL A 188 -29.85 -6.49 -4.92
N THR A 189 -29.54 -6.03 -3.69
CA THR A 189 -30.14 -6.55 -2.43
C THR A 189 -30.79 -5.44 -1.61
N VAL A 190 -31.98 -5.70 -1.08
CA VAL A 190 -32.78 -4.83 -0.19
C VAL A 190 -32.64 -5.25 1.29
N THR A 191 -32.54 -4.29 2.21
CA THR A 191 -32.32 -4.51 3.66
C THR A 191 -33.59 -4.25 4.48
N PRO A 192 -33.96 -5.12 5.47
CA PRO A 192 -35.10 -4.87 6.37
C PRO A 192 -34.72 -4.00 7.60
N SER A 193 -35.74 -3.34 8.17
CA SER A 193 -35.65 -2.29 9.21
C SER A 193 -35.65 -2.83 10.67
N PRO A 194 -34.90 -2.23 11.62
CA PRO A 194 -34.83 -2.72 13.01
C PRO A 194 -35.95 -2.23 13.94
N THR A 195 -36.29 -3.05 14.93
CA THR A 195 -37.31 -2.81 16.00
C THR A 195 -36.63 -2.28 17.28
N PRO A 196 -37.21 -1.31 18.03
CA PRO A 196 -36.54 -0.65 19.16
C PRO A 196 -36.57 -1.47 20.47
N THR A 197 -35.51 -1.35 21.27
CA THR A 197 -35.37 -1.98 22.60
C THR A 197 -35.32 -0.91 23.71
N VAL A 198 -35.96 -1.16 24.87
CA VAL A 198 -36.08 -0.24 26.02
C VAL A 198 -35.01 -0.54 27.07
N THR A 199 -34.37 0.51 27.61
CA THR A 199 -33.30 0.45 28.63
C THR A 199 -33.83 0.72 30.04
N VAL A 200 -33.45 -0.11 31.03
CA VAL A 200 -33.68 0.12 32.47
C VAL A 200 -32.37 0.47 33.20
N THR A 201 -32.45 1.43 34.12
CA THR A 201 -31.34 2.02 34.90
C THR A 201 -31.08 1.25 36.21
N PRO A 202 -29.83 0.89 36.57
CA PRO A 202 -29.54 0.25 37.86
C PRO A 202 -29.28 1.26 39.00
N SER A 203 -29.60 0.83 40.23
CA SER A 203 -29.51 1.54 41.51
C SER A 203 -28.21 1.21 42.28
N PRO A 204 -27.63 2.11 43.11
CA PRO A 204 -26.32 1.92 43.73
C PRO A 204 -26.32 0.91 44.90
N THR A 205 -25.25 0.11 44.99
CA THR A 205 -24.97 -0.92 46.04
C THR A 205 -23.98 -0.37 47.09
N PRO A 206 -24.11 -0.68 48.40
CA PRO A 206 -23.31 -0.06 49.46
C PRO A 206 -21.89 -0.65 49.61
N THR A 207 -20.97 0.22 50.04
CA THR A 207 -19.53 -0.03 50.25
C THR A 207 -19.25 -0.85 51.51
N VAL A 208 -18.43 -1.90 51.41
CA VAL A 208 -17.85 -2.62 52.57
C VAL A 208 -16.35 -2.33 52.68
N THR A 209 -15.92 -1.93 53.87
CA THR A 209 -14.52 -1.66 54.24
C THR A 209 -13.80 -2.96 54.56
N VAL A 210 -12.69 -3.25 53.86
CA VAL A 210 -11.76 -4.35 54.18
C VAL A 210 -10.45 -3.82 54.77
N THR A 211 -10.04 -4.43 55.87
CA THR A 211 -8.81 -4.16 56.64
C THR A 211 -7.57 -4.72 55.92
N PRO A 212 -6.41 -4.01 55.87
CA PRO A 212 -5.23 -4.48 55.15
C PRO A 212 -4.50 -5.61 55.89
N SER A 213 -4.15 -6.66 55.15
CA SER A 213 -3.30 -7.80 55.56
C SER A 213 -1.91 -7.66 54.92
N PRO A 214 -0.80 -8.11 55.57
CA PRO A 214 0.56 -7.76 55.15
C PRO A 214 0.98 -8.32 53.79
N THR A 215 1.76 -7.50 53.08
CA THR A 215 2.33 -7.68 51.75
C THR A 215 3.29 -8.88 51.67
N PRO A 216 3.07 -9.86 50.75
CA PRO A 216 4.07 -10.87 50.46
C PRO A 216 5.15 -10.30 49.51
N THR A 217 6.40 -10.66 49.78
CA THR A 217 7.59 -10.32 48.99
C THR A 217 7.55 -11.05 47.64
N VAL A 218 7.58 -10.30 46.53
CA VAL A 218 7.67 -10.88 45.17
C VAL A 218 9.12 -11.14 44.82
N THR A 219 9.47 -12.42 44.66
CA THR A 219 10.70 -12.86 44.01
C THR A 219 10.51 -12.75 42.49
N VAL A 220 11.31 -11.92 41.82
CA VAL A 220 11.37 -11.82 40.35
C VAL A 220 11.85 -13.14 39.77
N THR A 221 10.93 -13.88 39.14
CA THR A 221 11.22 -15.02 38.27
C THR A 221 11.46 -14.46 36.85
N PRO A 222 12.48 -14.91 36.10
CA PRO A 222 12.76 -14.39 34.76
C PRO A 222 11.54 -14.54 33.84
N SER A 223 11.26 -13.47 33.09
CA SER A 223 10.15 -13.36 32.14
C SER A 223 10.14 -14.54 31.17
N PRO A 224 9.00 -15.23 30.96
CA PRO A 224 8.89 -16.26 29.94
C PRO A 224 9.18 -15.66 28.56
N THR A 225 9.86 -16.47 27.75
CA THR A 225 10.12 -16.27 26.32
C THR A 225 8.85 -15.80 25.60
N ALA A 226 9.01 -14.84 24.67
CA ALA A 226 7.92 -14.29 23.86
C ALA A 226 7.00 -15.41 23.33
N PRO A 227 5.67 -15.32 23.50
CA PRO A 227 4.76 -16.35 23.03
C PRO A 227 4.85 -16.50 21.51
N ALA A 228 4.76 -17.74 21.03
CA ALA A 228 4.49 -18.04 19.63
C ALA A 228 3.23 -17.28 19.16
N SER A 229 3.24 -16.81 17.91
CA SER A 229 2.13 -16.07 17.31
C SER A 229 0.92 -16.97 17.09
N LEU A 230 0.04 -17.09 18.09
CA LEU A 230 -1.24 -17.80 18.00
C LEU A 230 -2.16 -17.11 16.99
N THR A 231 -2.37 -17.72 15.83
CA THR A 231 -3.23 -17.16 14.76
C THR A 231 -4.00 -18.26 14.05
N VAL A 232 -5.26 -17.97 13.72
CA VAL A 232 -6.05 -18.72 12.75
C VAL A 232 -5.87 -18.03 11.40
N ALA A 233 -5.28 -18.72 10.43
CA ALA A 233 -4.93 -18.15 9.13
C ALA A 233 -6.12 -18.17 8.17
N SER A 234 -6.94 -19.23 8.24
CA SER A 234 -8.13 -19.41 7.42
C SER A 234 -9.09 -20.41 8.08
N VAL A 235 -10.30 -20.52 7.51
CA VAL A 235 -11.17 -21.67 7.75
C VAL A 235 -11.52 -22.34 6.44
N THR A 236 -11.65 -23.66 6.48
CA THR A 236 -11.92 -24.51 5.32
C THR A 236 -13.26 -25.20 5.51
N LEU A 237 -14.14 -25.12 4.52
CA LEU A 237 -15.37 -25.92 4.45
C LEU A 237 -15.00 -27.37 4.14
N ILE A 238 -15.57 -28.29 4.92
CA ILE A 238 -15.35 -29.73 4.78
C ILE A 238 -16.69 -30.37 4.40
N ASN A 239 -16.66 -31.33 3.47
CA ASN A 239 -17.78 -32.22 3.22
C ASN A 239 -17.67 -33.38 4.21
N ALA A 240 -18.59 -33.45 5.17
CA ALA A 240 -18.52 -34.41 6.27
C ALA A 240 -18.83 -35.86 5.84
N ASP A 241 -19.46 -36.08 4.68
CA ASP A 241 -19.67 -37.44 4.16
C ASP A 241 -18.39 -38.04 3.55
N SER A 242 -17.43 -37.19 3.17
CA SER A 242 -16.20 -37.58 2.46
C SER A 242 -14.92 -37.23 3.19
N ASP A 243 -15.00 -36.48 4.29
CA ASP A 243 -13.88 -35.92 5.07
C ASP A 243 -12.90 -35.05 4.27
N LEU A 244 -13.33 -34.57 3.10
CA LEU A 244 -12.49 -33.80 2.20
C LEU A 244 -12.89 -32.32 2.15
N PRO A 245 -11.94 -31.41 1.85
CA PRO A 245 -12.27 -30.02 1.61
C PRO A 245 -13.32 -29.85 0.52
N GLN A 246 -14.41 -29.16 0.85
CA GLN A 246 -15.54 -28.92 -0.04
C GLN A 246 -15.37 -27.59 -0.75
N ALA A 247 -15.10 -27.66 -2.05
CA ALA A 247 -14.98 -26.48 -2.89
C ALA A 247 -16.26 -25.64 -2.85
N LEU A 248 -16.08 -24.32 -2.80
CA LEU A 248 -17.15 -23.35 -2.92
C LEU A 248 -17.27 -22.84 -4.35
N ASP A 249 -18.51 -22.75 -4.83
CA ASP A 249 -18.83 -22.16 -6.12
C ASP A 249 -18.67 -20.63 -6.07
N GLY A 250 -18.08 -20.06 -7.12
CA GLY A 250 -17.89 -18.59 -7.22
C GLY A 250 -16.71 -18.04 -6.39
N VAL A 251 -16.01 -18.89 -5.63
CA VAL A 251 -14.73 -18.53 -5.00
C VAL A 251 -13.59 -18.80 -6.00
N PRO A 252 -12.73 -17.82 -6.32
CA PRO A 252 -11.64 -18.01 -7.28
C PRO A 252 -10.78 -19.24 -6.96
N GLY A 253 -10.69 -20.18 -7.91
CA GLY A 253 -9.86 -21.38 -7.77
C GLY A 253 -10.53 -22.61 -7.15
N HIS A 254 -11.85 -22.65 -6.98
CA HIS A 254 -12.57 -23.78 -6.35
C HIS A 254 -12.00 -24.13 -4.96
N SER A 255 -11.56 -23.10 -4.24
CA SER A 255 -11.01 -23.27 -2.90
C SER A 255 -12.12 -23.71 -1.95
N ALA A 256 -11.75 -24.63 -1.05
CA ALA A 256 -12.59 -24.96 0.09
C ALA A 256 -12.42 -23.96 1.25
N ILE A 257 -11.45 -23.05 1.17
CA ILE A 257 -11.32 -21.94 2.12
C ILE A 257 -12.56 -21.06 2.00
N ILE A 258 -13.17 -20.71 3.13
CA ILE A 258 -14.31 -19.80 3.20
C ILE A 258 -13.78 -18.37 3.30
N PRO A 259 -13.77 -17.55 2.24
CA PRO A 259 -13.40 -16.14 2.33
C PRO A 259 -14.51 -15.31 2.99
N ASP A 260 -14.18 -14.08 3.40
CA ASP A 260 -15.19 -13.12 3.83
C ASP A 260 -16.18 -12.82 2.69
N ASN A 261 -17.46 -12.83 3.03
CA ASN A 261 -18.64 -12.74 2.17
C ASN A 261 -18.87 -13.94 1.23
N ALA A 262 -18.34 -15.12 1.55
CA ALA A 262 -18.60 -16.35 0.79
C ALA A 262 -20.10 -16.69 0.72
N GLN A 263 -20.49 -17.38 -0.36
CA GLN A 263 -21.83 -17.94 -0.51
C GLN A 263 -21.75 -19.47 -0.59
N ILE A 264 -22.39 -20.15 0.35
CA ILE A 264 -22.45 -21.62 0.44
C ILE A 264 -23.80 -22.06 -0.12
N ASP A 265 -23.81 -22.67 -1.29
CA ASP A 265 -25.05 -23.17 -1.90
C ASP A 265 -25.27 -24.65 -1.60
N LEU A 266 -26.16 -24.94 -0.66
CA LEU A 266 -26.45 -26.30 -0.21
C LEU A 266 -26.97 -27.20 -1.33
N SER A 267 -27.56 -26.62 -2.38
CA SER A 267 -27.99 -27.39 -3.56
C SER A 267 -26.81 -27.94 -4.36
N LYS A 268 -25.60 -27.41 -4.14
CA LYS A 268 -24.38 -27.75 -4.87
C LYS A 268 -23.36 -28.48 -4.00
N VAL A 269 -23.13 -27.97 -2.80
CA VAL A 269 -22.14 -28.53 -1.87
C VAL A 269 -22.72 -29.64 -0.98
N GLY A 270 -24.05 -29.84 -1.02
CA GLY A 270 -24.75 -30.73 -0.10
C GLY A 270 -25.00 -30.09 1.26
N SER A 271 -25.64 -30.83 2.16
CA SER A 271 -26.02 -30.37 3.51
C SER A 271 -25.21 -31.02 4.63
N SER A 272 -24.32 -31.95 4.32
CA SER A 272 -23.43 -32.60 5.27
C SER A 272 -22.07 -31.91 5.29
N LEU A 273 -21.92 -30.90 6.14
CA LEU A 273 -20.78 -29.99 6.12
C LEU A 273 -20.11 -29.89 7.50
N ASN A 274 -18.87 -29.42 7.53
CA ASN A 274 -18.18 -28.99 8.74
C ASN A 274 -17.23 -27.82 8.39
N ILE A 275 -16.72 -27.11 9.39
CA ILE A 275 -15.74 -26.01 9.19
C ILE A 275 -14.50 -26.32 10.01
N ARG A 276 -13.35 -26.45 9.33
CA ARG A 276 -12.04 -26.64 9.98
C ARG A 276 -11.28 -25.32 10.09
N ALA A 277 -10.68 -25.04 11.24
CA ALA A 277 -9.78 -23.91 11.42
C ALA A 277 -8.33 -24.28 11.05
N ASP A 278 -7.74 -23.57 10.09
CA ASP A 278 -6.33 -23.72 9.74
C ASP A 278 -5.52 -22.73 10.58
N ASN A 279 -4.75 -23.25 11.53
CA ASN A 279 -4.04 -22.45 12.52
C ASN A 279 -2.59 -22.95 12.73
N SER A 280 -1.81 -22.16 13.46
CA SER A 280 -0.51 -22.61 13.95
C SER A 280 -0.39 -22.43 15.46
N GLY A 281 -0.04 -23.52 16.14
CA GLY A 281 0.33 -23.51 17.57
C GLY A 281 -0.82 -23.38 18.57
N ALA A 282 -2.09 -23.50 18.17
CA ALA A 282 -3.20 -23.53 19.11
C ALA A 282 -3.21 -24.84 19.90
N ALA A 283 -3.61 -24.77 21.18
CA ALA A 283 -4.01 -25.94 21.97
C ALA A 283 -5.53 -26.16 21.91
N SER A 284 -6.32 -25.09 21.76
CA SER A 284 -7.75 -25.18 21.47
C SER A 284 -8.22 -24.04 20.56
N ILE A 285 -9.33 -24.26 19.85
CA ILE A 285 -10.02 -23.27 19.02
C ILE A 285 -11.44 -23.06 19.55
N LEU A 286 -11.82 -21.81 19.79
CA LEU A 286 -13.21 -21.40 20.02
C LEU A 286 -13.83 -20.96 18.70
N PHE A 287 -14.91 -21.63 18.31
CA PHE A 287 -15.83 -21.18 17.28
C PHE A 287 -17.06 -20.55 17.91
N ASP A 288 -17.47 -19.41 17.37
CA ASP A 288 -18.70 -18.70 17.73
C ASP A 288 -19.43 -18.29 16.44
N LEU A 289 -20.52 -18.99 16.14
CA LEU A 289 -21.38 -18.72 15.00
C LEU A 289 -22.59 -17.88 15.44
N ASP A 290 -22.82 -16.80 14.70
CA ASP A 290 -23.91 -15.83 14.83
C ASP A 290 -24.06 -15.23 16.24
N ASN A 291 -22.92 -14.94 16.88
CA ASN A 291 -22.85 -14.33 18.22
C ASN A 291 -23.57 -15.16 19.29
N GLY A 292 -23.26 -16.45 19.35
CA GLY A 292 -23.70 -17.37 20.37
C GLY A 292 -24.81 -18.33 19.94
N ALA A 293 -25.23 -18.31 18.67
CA ALA A 293 -26.23 -19.26 18.18
C ALA A 293 -25.68 -20.70 18.16
N LEU A 294 -24.39 -20.85 17.85
CA LEU A 294 -23.63 -22.08 18.08
C LEU A 294 -22.22 -21.71 18.54
N THR A 295 -21.82 -22.20 19.71
CA THR A 295 -20.46 -22.08 20.21
C THR A 295 -19.86 -23.45 20.44
N HIS A 296 -18.60 -23.63 20.03
CA HIS A 296 -17.89 -24.89 20.19
C HIS A 296 -16.41 -24.64 20.52
N ILE A 297 -15.89 -25.37 21.51
CA ILE A 297 -14.46 -25.36 21.83
C ILE A 297 -13.90 -26.70 21.39
N GLU A 298 -12.98 -26.67 20.42
CA GLU A 298 -12.30 -27.86 19.94
C GLU A 298 -10.88 -27.92 20.49
N ASN A 299 -10.53 -29.07 21.07
CA ASN A 299 -9.25 -29.32 21.75
C ASN A 299 -8.33 -30.25 20.95
N VAL A 300 -8.89 -30.96 19.96
CA VAL A 300 -8.18 -32.00 19.22
C VAL A 300 -8.02 -31.59 17.77
N VAL A 301 -6.82 -31.81 17.21
CA VAL A 301 -6.56 -31.60 15.78
C VAL A 301 -7.15 -32.79 15.01
N PRO A 302 -7.90 -32.56 13.91
CA PRO A 302 -8.21 -31.27 13.29
C PRO A 302 -9.28 -30.43 14.01
N TYR A 303 -9.00 -29.15 14.24
CA TYR A 303 -9.96 -28.27 14.92
C TYR A 303 -11.19 -27.97 14.06
N ALA A 304 -12.32 -28.60 14.35
CA ALA A 304 -13.55 -28.55 13.57
C ALA A 304 -14.74 -27.98 14.37
N LEU A 305 -15.60 -27.20 13.71
CA LEU A 305 -16.77 -26.54 14.29
C LEU A 305 -17.77 -27.54 14.89
N ALA A 306 -17.98 -28.68 14.23
CA ALA A 306 -18.85 -29.75 14.70
C ALA A 306 -18.08 -30.96 15.29
N SER A 307 -16.79 -30.77 15.63
CA SER A 307 -15.84 -31.83 15.99
C SER A 307 -15.59 -32.88 14.90
N ASP A 308 -14.64 -33.76 15.17
CA ASP A 308 -14.32 -34.96 14.41
C ASP A 308 -14.03 -36.16 15.35
N THR A 309 -13.96 -37.37 14.81
CA THR A 309 -13.41 -38.54 15.49
C THR A 309 -12.31 -39.17 14.65
N ASN A 310 -11.05 -38.96 15.02
CA ASN A 310 -9.88 -39.48 14.28
C ASN A 310 -9.84 -39.03 12.81
N GLY A 311 -10.30 -37.81 12.51
CA GLY A 311 -10.35 -37.25 11.16
C GLY A 311 -11.64 -37.54 10.38
N ASP A 312 -12.58 -38.29 10.96
CA ASP A 312 -13.96 -38.44 10.47
C ASP A 312 -14.80 -37.26 11.00
N TYR A 313 -15.14 -36.31 10.13
CA TYR A 313 -15.77 -35.06 10.50
C TYR A 313 -17.26 -35.26 10.75
N ASN A 314 -17.76 -34.84 11.91
CA ASN A 314 -19.20 -34.90 12.16
C ASN A 314 -19.93 -33.93 11.23
N SER A 315 -21.11 -34.36 10.76
CA SER A 315 -21.97 -33.55 9.90
C SER A 315 -22.72 -32.47 10.68
N TRP A 316 -22.60 -31.24 10.21
CA TRP A 316 -23.42 -30.09 10.55
C TRP A 316 -24.09 -29.52 9.30
N THR A 317 -25.37 -29.18 9.41
CA THR A 317 -26.09 -28.50 8.33
C THR A 317 -26.29 -27.03 8.71
N PRO A 318 -25.64 -26.08 8.02
CA PRO A 318 -25.88 -24.66 8.28
C PRO A 318 -27.29 -24.26 7.86
N THR A 319 -27.90 -23.35 8.62
CA THR A 319 -29.19 -22.76 8.24
C THR A 319 -29.04 -21.87 7.01
N VAL A 320 -30.09 -21.73 6.19
CA VAL A 320 -30.09 -20.77 5.07
C VAL A 320 -30.21 -19.35 5.61
N GLY A 321 -29.35 -18.43 5.15
CA GLY A 321 -29.31 -17.05 5.61
C GLY A 321 -27.90 -16.48 5.72
N PRO A 322 -27.76 -15.21 6.13
CA PRO A 322 -26.47 -14.62 6.46
C PRO A 322 -25.95 -15.16 7.78
N HIS A 323 -24.63 -15.36 7.85
CA HIS A 323 -23.91 -15.89 8.99
C HIS A 323 -22.65 -15.09 9.29
N THR A 324 -22.31 -15.00 10.57
CA THR A 324 -21.02 -14.47 11.05
C THR A 324 -20.33 -15.54 11.89
N LEU A 325 -19.17 -16.01 11.46
CA LEU A 325 -18.31 -16.93 12.23
C LEU A 325 -17.12 -16.18 12.82
N LYS A 326 -16.94 -16.29 14.13
CA LYS A 326 -15.74 -15.84 14.86
C LYS A 326 -14.95 -17.07 15.29
N VAL A 327 -13.65 -17.08 15.02
CA VAL A 327 -12.75 -18.19 15.35
C VAL A 327 -11.51 -17.67 16.06
N ALA A 328 -11.26 -18.13 17.28
CA ALA A 328 -10.13 -17.68 18.09
C ALA A 328 -9.29 -18.86 18.58
N ALA A 329 -7.96 -18.74 18.45
CA ALA A 329 -6.99 -19.73 18.93
C ALA A 329 -6.56 -19.43 20.37
N TYR A 330 -6.44 -20.48 21.19
CA TYR A 330 -6.01 -20.39 22.58
C TYR A 330 -4.78 -21.27 22.84
N SER A 331 -3.92 -20.81 23.75
CA SER A 331 -2.69 -21.55 24.14
C SER A 331 -2.93 -22.69 25.13
N GLY A 332 -4.07 -22.72 25.82
CA GLY A 332 -4.49 -23.81 26.70
C GLY A 332 -5.64 -24.59 26.10
N ALA A 333 -5.89 -25.79 26.62
CA ALA A 333 -7.12 -26.54 26.35
C ALA A 333 -8.35 -25.77 26.89
N ASP A 334 -9.53 -26.08 26.40
CA ASP A 334 -10.83 -25.56 26.84
C ASP A 334 -10.94 -24.03 26.76
N ALA A 335 -10.34 -23.44 25.71
CA ALA A 335 -10.22 -22.00 25.50
C ALA A 335 -9.60 -21.25 26.69
N THR A 336 -8.66 -21.90 27.41
CA THR A 336 -7.89 -21.29 28.50
C THR A 336 -6.55 -20.73 28.03
N GLY A 337 -5.89 -19.94 28.89
CA GLY A 337 -4.61 -19.30 28.56
C GLY A 337 -4.77 -18.04 27.70
N ASN A 338 -3.73 -17.68 26.96
CA ASN A 338 -3.74 -16.51 26.07
C ASN A 338 -4.55 -16.82 24.80
N SER A 339 -5.47 -15.92 24.45
CA SER A 339 -6.17 -15.90 23.17
C SER A 339 -5.36 -15.14 22.12
N GLY A 340 -5.28 -15.69 20.91
CA GLY A 340 -4.91 -14.95 19.71
C GLY A 340 -6.04 -14.02 19.24
N PRO A 341 -5.77 -13.13 18.25
CA PRO A 341 -6.83 -12.35 17.61
C PRO A 341 -7.84 -13.28 16.93
N ALA A 342 -9.13 -12.96 17.06
CA ALA A 342 -10.18 -13.74 16.41
C ALA A 342 -10.24 -13.42 14.91
N LEU A 343 -10.27 -14.46 14.07
CA LEU A 343 -10.66 -14.36 12.67
C LEU A 343 -12.18 -14.23 12.60
N VAL A 344 -12.68 -13.23 11.87
CA VAL A 344 -14.13 -13.00 11.70
C VAL A 344 -14.46 -13.10 10.22
N ILE A 345 -15.41 -13.97 9.87
CA ILE A 345 -15.83 -14.26 8.50
C ILE A 345 -17.34 -14.10 8.42
N HIS A 346 -17.80 -13.30 7.47
CA HIS A 346 -19.20 -13.21 7.08
C HIS A 346 -19.42 -14.16 5.91
N PHE A 347 -20.50 -14.92 5.90
CA PHE A 347 -20.89 -15.73 4.74
C PHE A 347 -22.40 -15.82 4.66
N SER A 348 -22.92 -16.32 3.55
CA SER A 348 -24.34 -16.59 3.39
C SER A 348 -24.55 -18.02 2.92
N VAL A 349 -25.59 -18.68 3.41
CA VAL A 349 -25.98 -20.00 2.96
C VAL A 349 -27.27 -19.87 2.16
N ILE A 350 -27.32 -20.48 0.98
CA ILE A 350 -28.49 -20.49 0.10
C ILE A 350 -28.87 -21.92 -0.31
N ASN A 351 -30.05 -22.07 -0.93
CA ASN A 351 -30.54 -23.34 -1.45
C ASN A 351 -31.15 -23.16 -2.86
N GLY A 352 -30.33 -22.79 -3.84
CA GLY A 352 -30.61 -22.97 -5.27
C GLY A 352 -31.72 -22.16 -5.99
N VAL A 353 -32.33 -21.11 -5.43
CA VAL A 353 -33.37 -20.32 -6.16
C VAL A 353 -33.18 -18.79 -6.09
N SER A 354 -33.19 -18.11 -7.26
CA SER A 354 -33.34 -16.65 -7.41
C SER A 354 -34.26 -16.34 -8.63
N PRO A 355 -35.21 -15.37 -8.57
CA PRO A 355 -36.36 -15.27 -9.49
C PRO A 355 -36.08 -14.56 -10.83
N SER A 356 -36.77 -15.00 -11.89
CA SER A 356 -36.72 -14.48 -13.27
C SER A 356 -37.62 -13.24 -13.48
N PRO A 357 -37.23 -12.22 -14.29
CA PRO A 357 -38.09 -11.09 -14.61
C PRO A 357 -39.04 -11.39 -15.80
N THR A 358 -40.29 -10.96 -15.68
CA THR A 358 -41.37 -11.04 -16.69
C THR A 358 -41.36 -9.78 -17.59
N PRO A 359 -41.59 -9.86 -18.92
CA PRO A 359 -41.54 -8.71 -19.82
C PRO A 359 -42.84 -7.89 -19.83
N THR A 360 -42.73 -6.55 -19.85
CA THR A 360 -43.89 -5.63 -19.94
C THR A 360 -43.86 -4.80 -21.25
N VAL A 361 -45.04 -4.65 -21.83
CA VAL A 361 -45.39 -4.09 -23.14
C VAL A 361 -45.20 -2.56 -23.24
N ILE A 362 -44.78 -2.09 -24.42
CA ILE A 362 -44.54 -0.69 -24.80
C ILE A 362 -45.85 0.03 -25.18
N VAL A 363 -46.04 1.25 -24.69
CA VAL A 363 -46.90 2.28 -25.31
C VAL A 363 -46.18 3.62 -25.32
N THR A 364 -46.10 4.25 -26.49
CA THR A 364 -45.39 5.51 -26.82
C THR A 364 -46.15 6.79 -26.44
N PRO A 365 -45.43 7.89 -26.12
CA PRO A 365 -45.72 9.17 -26.78
C PRO A 365 -44.50 10.01 -27.25
N SER A 366 -44.86 10.96 -28.13
CA SER A 366 -44.17 11.97 -28.99
C SER A 366 -43.19 12.98 -28.30
N PRO A 367 -42.52 13.94 -29.00
CA PRO A 367 -41.06 14.07 -29.03
C PRO A 367 -40.44 15.29 -28.31
N SER A 368 -39.22 15.07 -27.81
CA SER A 368 -37.99 15.90 -27.72
C SER A 368 -38.05 17.44 -27.51
N PRO A 369 -37.21 17.98 -26.60
CA PRO A 369 -35.90 18.45 -27.07
C PRO A 369 -34.66 17.82 -26.36
N SER A 370 -33.61 17.70 -27.18
CA SER A 370 -32.24 17.16 -27.02
C SER A 370 -31.33 17.89 -25.99
N PRO A 371 -30.09 17.44 -25.73
CA PRO A 371 -29.66 16.22 -25.03
C PRO A 371 -28.98 16.56 -23.68
N SER A 372 -29.22 15.77 -22.64
CA SER A 372 -28.46 15.84 -21.37
C SER A 372 -27.29 14.84 -21.43
N PRO A 373 -26.09 15.19 -20.93
CA PRO A 373 -24.92 14.31 -21.01
C PRO A 373 -25.13 13.00 -20.24
N SER A 374 -24.74 11.91 -20.92
CA SER A 374 -24.71 10.53 -20.45
C SER A 374 -23.91 10.38 -19.14
N PRO A 375 -24.38 9.59 -18.16
CA PRO A 375 -23.61 9.31 -16.96
C PRO A 375 -22.40 8.42 -17.28
N THR A 376 -21.22 8.89 -16.90
CA THR A 376 -19.96 8.14 -16.95
C THR A 376 -19.94 7.07 -15.86
N ALA A 377 -19.48 5.88 -16.24
CA ALA A 377 -19.37 4.69 -15.40
C ALA A 377 -18.60 4.93 -14.08
N THR A 378 -19.21 4.54 -12.96
CA THR A 378 -18.58 4.50 -11.63
C THR A 378 -17.91 3.14 -11.41
N GLY A 379 -16.62 3.17 -11.07
CA GLY A 379 -15.83 2.02 -10.60
C GLY A 379 -16.19 1.57 -9.17
N PRO A 380 -15.47 0.56 -8.64
CA PRO A 380 -16.00 -0.41 -7.67
C PRO A 380 -16.21 0.18 -6.27
N GLY A 381 -17.33 -0.21 -5.66
CA GLY A 381 -17.62 -0.07 -4.23
C GLY A 381 -17.81 1.37 -3.75
N ASN A 382 -19.01 1.93 -3.92
CA ASN A 382 -19.36 3.14 -3.19
C ASN A 382 -19.45 2.77 -1.68
N PRO A 383 -18.64 3.37 -0.78
CA PRO A 383 -18.73 3.11 0.65
C PRO A 383 -20.13 3.44 1.13
N ALA A 384 -20.69 2.61 2.02
CA ALA A 384 -22.10 2.61 2.36
C ALA A 384 -22.59 3.85 3.16
N ASN A 385 -21.76 4.88 3.34
CA ASN A 385 -22.12 6.13 4.02
C ASN A 385 -21.61 7.40 3.28
N THR A 386 -21.48 7.36 1.96
CA THR A 386 -21.12 8.53 1.13
C THR A 386 -22.33 9.29 0.59
N ALA A 387 -23.54 8.73 0.67
CA ALA A 387 -24.75 9.39 0.20
C ALA A 387 -25.20 10.48 1.19
N GLU A 388 -25.71 11.60 0.68
CA GLU A 388 -26.29 12.63 1.56
C GLU A 388 -27.59 12.14 2.22
N PRO A 389 -27.83 12.46 3.50
CA PRO A 389 -29.06 12.16 4.20
C PRO A 389 -30.24 12.97 3.67
N SER A 390 -31.46 12.50 3.93
CA SER A 390 -32.70 13.20 3.57
C SER A 390 -32.90 14.53 4.30
N SER A 391 -32.22 14.74 5.43
CA SER A 391 -32.32 15.95 6.23
C SER A 391 -31.02 16.29 6.96
N TYR A 392 -30.82 17.59 7.18
CA TYR A 392 -29.71 18.15 7.93
C TYR A 392 -30.24 19.05 9.04
N SER A 393 -29.56 19.04 10.19
CA SER A 393 -29.67 20.04 11.23
C SER A 393 -28.94 21.33 10.82
N ALA A 394 -29.34 22.44 11.47
CA ALA A 394 -28.65 23.72 11.35
C ALA A 394 -27.20 23.62 11.87
N PRO A 395 -26.32 24.58 11.52
CA PRO A 395 -24.95 24.62 12.02
C PRO A 395 -24.85 24.54 13.55
N ILE A 396 -23.74 23.98 14.04
CA ILE A 396 -23.49 23.75 15.47
C ILE A 396 -22.14 24.34 15.91
N THR A 397 -22.08 24.77 17.18
CA THR A 397 -20.84 25.11 17.89
C THR A 397 -20.63 24.13 19.04
N ILE A 398 -19.50 23.43 19.02
CA ILE A 398 -19.06 22.49 20.04
C ILE A 398 -18.10 23.22 20.98
N THR A 399 -18.50 23.43 22.24
CA THR A 399 -17.72 24.17 23.25
C THR A 399 -17.16 23.29 24.37
N GLN A 400 -17.40 21.98 24.30
CA GLN A 400 -16.96 21.01 25.30
C GLN A 400 -16.31 19.80 24.61
N GLY A 401 -15.38 19.15 25.32
CA GLY A 401 -14.85 17.87 24.86
C GLY A 401 -15.92 16.79 24.89
N GLY A 402 -15.78 15.78 24.03
CA GLY A 402 -16.77 14.71 23.90
C GLY A 402 -16.81 14.10 22.51
N THR A 403 -17.75 13.18 22.30
CA THR A 403 -18.03 12.57 21.00
C THR A 403 -19.34 13.11 20.44
N TYR A 404 -19.33 13.51 19.17
CA TYR A 404 -20.43 14.15 18.47
C TYR A 404 -20.73 13.40 17.17
N SER A 405 -22.00 13.15 16.91
CA SER A 405 -22.52 12.57 15.68
C SER A 405 -23.77 13.36 15.26
N GLY A 406 -24.06 13.39 13.96
CA GLY A 406 -25.18 14.16 13.43
C GLY A 406 -24.99 14.59 11.98
N ASN A 407 -25.98 15.28 11.45
CA ASN A 407 -25.96 15.77 10.06
C ASN A 407 -26.08 17.29 10.11
N TRP A 408 -25.04 18.03 9.73
CA TRP A 408 -25.03 19.49 9.83
C TRP A 408 -24.81 20.15 8.47
N LYS A 409 -25.60 21.17 8.18
CA LYS A 409 -25.47 21.91 6.91
C LYS A 409 -25.53 23.40 7.13
N ASN A 410 -24.57 24.12 6.58
CA ASN A 410 -24.68 25.57 6.39
C ASN A 410 -25.32 25.88 5.03
N THR A 411 -25.93 27.07 4.89
CA THR A 411 -26.65 27.48 3.66
C THR A 411 -26.07 28.74 3.02
N ASN A 412 -24.97 29.28 3.54
CA ASN A 412 -24.34 30.49 3.04
C ASN A 412 -22.80 30.35 3.10
N SER A 413 -22.09 30.80 2.08
CA SER A 413 -20.62 30.72 2.01
C SER A 413 -19.89 31.42 3.16
N ASN A 414 -20.52 32.38 3.83
CA ASN A 414 -19.97 33.05 5.01
C ASN A 414 -20.22 32.32 6.34
N GLN A 415 -20.91 31.18 6.34
CA GLN A 415 -21.20 30.39 7.53
C GLN A 415 -20.31 29.15 7.62
N THR A 416 -20.04 28.72 8.85
CA THR A 416 -19.38 27.44 9.14
C THR A 416 -20.44 26.43 9.60
N ALA A 417 -20.41 25.18 9.12
CA ALA A 417 -21.38 24.14 9.53
C ALA A 417 -21.10 23.60 10.94
N VAL A 418 -19.84 23.36 11.28
CA VAL A 418 -19.42 22.89 12.61
C VAL A 418 -18.23 23.72 13.09
N ILE A 419 -18.43 24.47 14.18
CA ILE A 419 -17.34 25.17 14.87
C ILE A 419 -16.93 24.34 16.09
N VAL A 420 -15.64 24.05 16.23
CA VAL A 420 -15.09 23.39 17.42
C VAL A 420 -14.28 24.41 18.21
N ASP A 421 -14.78 24.79 19.38
CA ASP A 421 -14.21 25.80 20.27
C ASP A 421 -14.19 25.27 21.72
N ALA A 422 -13.60 24.08 21.89
CA ALA A 422 -13.54 23.34 23.15
C ALA A 422 -12.21 23.50 23.89
N GLY A 423 -11.37 24.47 23.50
CA GLY A 423 -10.01 24.62 24.05
C GLY A 423 -9.17 23.36 23.81
N SER A 424 -8.51 22.84 24.84
CA SER A 424 -7.69 21.61 24.78
C SER A 424 -8.46 20.31 25.01
N ALA A 425 -9.76 20.40 25.33
CA ALA A 425 -10.56 19.22 25.54
C ALA A 425 -10.67 18.40 24.25
N PRO A 426 -10.46 17.06 24.28
CA PRO A 426 -10.58 16.22 23.10
C PRO A 426 -12.00 16.21 22.54
N VAL A 427 -12.14 16.43 21.23
CA VAL A 427 -13.40 16.37 20.49
C VAL A 427 -13.29 15.30 19.42
N ILE A 428 -14.27 14.38 19.38
CA ILE A 428 -14.42 13.37 18.34
C ILE A 428 -15.70 13.70 17.57
N ILE A 429 -15.59 13.99 16.29
CA ILE A 429 -16.72 14.08 15.36
C ILE A 429 -16.74 12.79 14.56
N GLN A 430 -17.82 12.03 14.63
CA GLN A 430 -17.89 10.74 13.96
C GLN A 430 -19.27 10.37 13.43
N ASN A 431 -19.32 9.47 12.44
CA ASN A 431 -20.55 8.88 11.91
C ASN A 431 -21.56 9.98 11.51
N CYS A 432 -21.11 10.89 10.64
CA CYS A 432 -21.77 12.18 10.43
C CYS A 432 -21.78 12.59 8.95
N HIS A 433 -22.70 13.48 8.58
CA HIS A 433 -22.70 14.14 7.27
C HIS A 433 -22.61 15.64 7.43
N ILE A 434 -21.67 16.27 6.71
CA ILE A 434 -21.45 17.72 6.77
C ILE A 434 -21.49 18.29 5.37
N ALA A 435 -22.32 19.30 5.15
CA ALA A 435 -22.49 19.89 3.84
C ALA A 435 -22.65 21.41 3.90
N GLY A 436 -22.48 22.07 2.77
CA GLY A 436 -22.81 23.49 2.64
C GLY A 436 -21.89 24.25 1.68
N PRO A 437 -22.24 25.50 1.33
CA PRO A 437 -21.42 26.36 0.49
C PRO A 437 -20.33 27.14 1.25
N GLY A 438 -20.34 27.12 2.59
CA GLY A 438 -19.31 27.71 3.48
C GLY A 438 -18.55 26.64 4.26
N ARG A 439 -17.56 27.04 5.08
CA ARG A 439 -16.65 26.11 5.79
C ARG A 439 -17.39 24.96 6.47
N LEU A 440 -16.89 23.73 6.36
CA LEU A 440 -17.58 22.56 6.90
C LEU A 440 -17.22 22.35 8.38
N ILE A 441 -15.93 22.22 8.71
CA ILE A 441 -15.41 22.22 10.07
C ILE A 441 -14.36 23.32 10.23
N GLU A 442 -14.48 24.09 11.31
CA GLU A 442 -13.49 25.06 11.76
C GLU A 442 -13.09 24.79 13.20
N LEU A 443 -11.83 24.45 13.43
CA LEU A 443 -11.25 24.31 14.76
C LEU A 443 -10.70 25.66 15.26
N ARG A 444 -11.03 26.02 16.50
CA ARG A 444 -10.59 27.25 17.17
C ARG A 444 -9.83 26.93 18.45
N GLY A 445 -9.02 27.86 18.95
CA GLY A 445 -8.32 27.74 20.23
C GLY A 445 -7.23 26.67 20.30
N GLY A 446 -6.70 26.25 19.15
CA GLY A 446 -5.62 25.26 19.02
C GLY A 446 -5.99 23.84 19.43
N GLY A 447 -7.24 23.43 19.19
CA GLY A 447 -7.85 22.24 19.79
C GLY A 447 -7.27 20.86 19.45
N ASN A 448 -7.93 19.85 20.04
CA ASN A 448 -7.65 18.43 19.88
C ASN A 448 -8.86 17.78 19.20
N LEU A 449 -8.72 17.46 17.91
CA LEU A 449 -9.84 17.06 17.06
C LEU A 449 -9.56 15.72 16.36
N THR A 450 -10.49 14.77 16.53
CA THR A 450 -10.61 13.58 15.68
C THR A 450 -11.86 13.70 14.84
N VAL A 451 -11.75 13.48 13.52
CA VAL A 451 -12.88 13.38 12.60
C VAL A 451 -12.81 12.03 11.90
N ARG A 452 -13.83 11.19 12.08
CA ARG A 452 -13.83 9.86 11.47
C ARG A 452 -15.18 9.36 10.99
N ASN A 453 -15.19 8.51 9.97
CA ASN A 453 -16.43 7.93 9.42
C ASN A 453 -17.47 8.98 9.05
N CYS A 454 -17.04 10.14 8.56
CA CYS A 454 -17.93 11.22 8.14
C CYS A 454 -17.87 11.45 6.62
N SER A 455 -18.98 11.96 6.08
CA SER A 455 -19.09 12.36 4.68
C SER A 455 -19.21 13.88 4.55
N PHE A 456 -18.40 14.47 3.68
CA PHE A 456 -18.30 15.91 3.46
C PHE A 456 -18.69 16.24 2.02
N HIS A 457 -19.68 17.12 1.86
CA HIS A 457 -20.18 17.54 0.55
C HIS A 457 -20.17 19.05 0.43
N GLY A 458 -19.20 19.58 -0.31
CA GLY A 458 -19.18 20.99 -0.64
C GLY A 458 -20.29 21.33 -1.64
N LYS A 459 -20.96 22.46 -1.41
CA LYS A 459 -22.01 22.98 -2.28
C LYS A 459 -21.51 24.21 -3.03
N THR A 460 -22.18 24.49 -4.15
CA THR A 460 -21.90 25.68 -4.97
C THR A 460 -21.90 26.94 -4.09
N PRO A 461 -20.83 27.75 -4.13
CA PRO A 461 -20.75 28.96 -3.32
C PRO A 461 -21.92 29.91 -3.58
N THR A 462 -22.44 30.54 -2.53
CA THR A 462 -23.54 31.52 -2.60
C THR A 462 -23.05 32.96 -2.69
N VAL A 463 -21.73 33.17 -2.65
CA VAL A 463 -21.08 34.48 -2.64
C VAL A 463 -20.08 34.51 -3.80
N ALA A 464 -20.11 35.59 -4.59
CA ALA A 464 -19.15 35.81 -5.68
C ALA A 464 -17.71 35.88 -5.13
N ASN A 465 -16.74 35.46 -5.94
CA ASN A 465 -15.33 35.35 -5.60
C ASN A 465 -14.97 34.39 -4.44
N MET A 466 -15.92 33.57 -3.97
CA MET A 466 -15.65 32.50 -3.02
C MET A 466 -15.66 31.16 -3.75
N ALA A 467 -14.65 30.34 -3.49
CA ALA A 467 -14.59 28.96 -3.97
C ALA A 467 -15.46 28.03 -3.12
N HIS A 468 -15.57 26.77 -3.53
CA HIS A 468 -16.16 25.71 -2.72
C HIS A 468 -15.57 25.68 -1.30
N PRO A 469 -16.30 25.12 -0.31
CA PRO A 469 -15.88 25.23 1.08
C PRO A 469 -14.60 24.45 1.37
N ARG A 470 -13.87 24.94 2.37
CA ARG A 470 -12.83 24.14 3.04
C ARG A 470 -13.51 23.12 3.95
N ALA A 471 -13.12 21.86 3.87
CA ALA A 471 -13.69 20.80 4.67
C ALA A 471 -13.25 20.92 6.13
N ILE A 472 -11.93 20.94 6.39
CA ILE A 472 -11.38 21.04 7.74
C ILE A 472 -10.32 22.14 7.78
N THR A 473 -10.62 23.22 8.50
CA THR A 473 -9.68 24.31 8.79
C THR A 473 -9.24 24.20 10.23
N ALA A 474 -7.96 23.94 10.47
CA ALA A 474 -7.43 23.64 11.81
C ALA A 474 -6.18 24.47 12.15
N PRO A 475 -6.33 25.79 12.35
CA PRO A 475 -5.22 26.65 12.71
C PRO A 475 -4.72 26.38 14.13
N GLY A 476 -3.40 26.37 14.31
CA GLY A 476 -2.76 26.21 15.62
C GLY A 476 -3.12 24.95 16.40
N PHE A 477 -3.54 23.87 15.73
CA PHE A 477 -4.00 22.64 16.36
C PHE A 477 -2.93 21.99 17.25
N ARG A 478 -3.38 21.25 18.29
CA ARG A 478 -2.51 20.36 19.09
C ARG A 478 -2.54 18.93 18.57
N ASN A 479 -3.74 18.43 18.27
CA ASN A 479 -3.94 17.09 17.72
C ASN A 479 -5.00 17.14 16.62
N LEU A 480 -4.73 16.46 15.50
CA LEU A 480 -5.64 16.38 14.36
C LEU A 480 -5.60 14.97 13.74
N VAL A 481 -6.68 14.22 13.91
CA VAL A 481 -6.81 12.86 13.35
C VAL A 481 -7.99 12.81 12.41
N ILE A 482 -7.74 12.65 11.11
CA ILE A 482 -8.75 12.66 10.03
C ILE A 482 -8.74 11.30 9.35
N GLU A 483 -9.68 10.42 9.72
CA GLU A 483 -9.64 9.01 9.33
C GLU A 483 -10.94 8.49 8.74
N ASN A 484 -10.87 7.67 7.70
CA ASN A 484 -12.05 6.97 7.18
C ASN A 484 -13.18 7.93 6.77
N ASN A 485 -12.86 9.09 6.20
CA ASN A 485 -13.86 10.06 5.75
C ASN A 485 -14.02 10.04 4.22
N PHE A 486 -15.15 10.55 3.75
CA PHE A 486 -15.41 10.84 2.35
C PHE A 486 -15.49 12.36 2.14
N PHE A 487 -14.86 12.86 1.09
CA PHE A 487 -14.89 14.28 0.73
C PHE A 487 -15.19 14.45 -0.76
N GLU A 488 -16.12 15.36 -1.07
CA GLU A 488 -16.44 15.72 -2.45
C GLU A 488 -16.74 17.20 -2.60
N GLY A 489 -16.20 17.81 -3.66
CA GLY A 489 -16.54 19.18 -4.06
C GLY A 489 -16.08 20.24 -3.06
N VAL A 490 -14.93 20.02 -2.41
CA VAL A 490 -14.34 20.94 -1.41
C VAL A 490 -13.07 21.59 -1.96
N SER A 491 -12.75 22.81 -1.54
CA SER A 491 -11.50 23.49 -1.97
C SER A 491 -10.27 23.00 -1.22
N HIS A 492 -10.41 22.62 0.04
CA HIS A 492 -9.35 22.00 0.83
C HIS A 492 -9.93 20.86 1.64
N VAL A 493 -9.27 19.71 1.70
CA VAL A 493 -9.70 18.66 2.65
C VAL A 493 -9.17 19.00 4.05
N VAL A 494 -7.87 19.22 4.18
CA VAL A 494 -7.24 19.69 5.42
C VAL A 494 -6.34 20.89 5.14
N ILE A 495 -6.51 21.96 5.91
CA ILE A 495 -5.58 23.10 5.93
C ILE A 495 -5.19 23.46 7.37
N THR A 496 -3.88 23.58 7.59
CA THR A 496 -3.27 23.94 8.89
C THR A 496 -2.18 24.98 8.68
N ASP A 497 -2.02 25.89 9.63
CA ASP A 497 -1.06 27.00 9.57
C ASP A 497 -0.08 27.06 10.76
N GLN A 498 -0.25 26.15 11.74
CA GLN A 498 0.61 26.02 12.92
C GLN A 498 0.28 24.73 13.67
N TYR A 499 1.31 24.11 14.26
CA TYR A 499 1.19 23.03 15.25
C TYR A 499 1.62 23.54 16.63
N ASN A 500 0.78 23.29 17.64
CA ASN A 500 1.00 23.73 19.03
C ASN A 500 1.00 22.56 20.04
N GLY A 501 1.09 21.32 19.56
CA GLY A 501 1.15 20.15 20.42
C GLY A 501 2.51 19.96 21.11
N ASP A 502 2.54 19.07 22.10
CA ASP A 502 3.71 18.77 22.93
C ASP A 502 4.73 17.82 22.27
N GLY A 503 4.42 17.30 21.08
CA GLY A 503 5.26 16.34 20.35
C GLY A 503 5.15 14.90 20.87
N SER A 504 4.17 14.60 21.72
CA SER A 504 3.80 13.24 22.12
C SER A 504 3.05 12.51 20.99
N ALA A 505 2.91 11.19 21.12
CA ALA A 505 2.15 10.40 20.17
C ALA A 505 0.64 10.74 20.12
N GLN A 506 0.12 11.44 21.13
CA GLN A 506 -1.30 11.82 21.24
C GLN A 506 -1.60 13.24 20.75
N GLU A 507 -0.56 14.03 20.50
CA GLU A 507 -0.67 15.37 19.94
C GLU A 507 0.11 15.41 18.62
N THR A 508 -0.54 14.98 17.54
CA THR A 508 0.10 14.89 16.21
C THR A 508 -0.91 15.18 15.12
N ILE A 509 -0.52 15.00 13.86
CA ILE A 509 -1.41 15.03 12.70
C ILE A 509 -1.41 13.68 11.99
N LYS A 510 -2.60 13.12 11.78
CA LYS A 510 -2.82 11.91 10.98
C LYS A 510 -3.95 12.15 10.00
N VAL A 511 -3.69 11.94 8.71
CA VAL A 511 -4.71 11.98 7.65
C VAL A 511 -4.68 10.65 6.93
N ARG A 512 -5.62 9.75 7.26
CA ARG A 512 -5.54 8.35 6.81
C ARG A 512 -6.84 7.76 6.32
N TYR A 513 -6.75 6.80 5.40
CA TYR A 513 -7.89 5.99 4.98
C TYR A 513 -9.06 6.79 4.37
N ASN A 514 -8.81 8.01 3.89
CA ASN A 514 -9.86 8.87 3.36
C ASN A 514 -10.08 8.63 1.87
N ILE A 515 -11.31 8.89 1.43
CA ILE A 515 -11.69 8.96 0.02
C ILE A 515 -11.98 10.43 -0.31
N VAL A 516 -11.33 10.94 -1.35
CA VAL A 516 -11.48 12.31 -1.80
C VAL A 516 -11.75 12.32 -3.29
N ASN A 517 -12.83 12.98 -3.68
CA ASN A 517 -13.21 13.20 -5.06
C ASN A 517 -13.30 14.71 -5.35
N ASN A 518 -12.73 15.14 -6.47
CA ASN A 518 -12.94 16.48 -7.04
C ASN A 518 -12.73 17.64 -6.05
N ILE A 519 -11.47 17.88 -5.70
CA ILE A 519 -11.06 19.10 -5.01
C ILE A 519 -11.25 20.29 -5.96
N ASP A 520 -12.02 21.30 -5.54
CA ASP A 520 -12.55 22.30 -6.47
C ASP A 520 -12.44 23.75 -5.99
N GLY A 521 -11.43 24.45 -6.50
CA GLY A 521 -11.22 25.88 -6.30
C GLY A 521 -12.02 26.82 -7.19
N ARG A 522 -12.91 26.32 -8.07
CA ARG A 522 -13.70 27.17 -8.96
C ARG A 522 -14.69 28.02 -8.19
N GLN A 523 -14.88 29.24 -8.68
CA GLN A 523 -15.78 30.25 -8.15
C GLN A 523 -16.96 30.46 -9.12
N PRO A 524 -18.15 30.86 -8.66
CA PRO A 524 -19.33 31.02 -9.52
C PRO A 524 -19.17 32.05 -10.65
N ASP A 525 -18.26 33.00 -10.51
CA ASP A 525 -17.95 34.07 -11.47
C ASP A 525 -16.84 33.70 -12.47
N GLY A 526 -16.39 32.44 -12.46
CA GLY A 526 -15.30 31.96 -13.31
C GLY A 526 -13.91 32.16 -12.72
N GLY A 527 -13.80 32.76 -11.53
CA GLY A 527 -12.55 32.81 -10.77
C GLY A 527 -12.09 31.43 -10.27
N THR A 528 -10.84 31.37 -9.81
CA THR A 528 -10.28 30.16 -9.17
C THR A 528 -9.46 30.53 -7.94
N THR A 529 -9.27 29.57 -7.04
CA THR A 529 -8.35 29.68 -5.91
C THR A 529 -7.50 28.41 -5.79
N MET A 530 -6.32 28.54 -5.19
CA MET A 530 -5.45 27.40 -4.89
C MET A 530 -6.08 26.53 -3.82
N CYS A 531 -5.95 25.22 -3.99
CA CYS A 531 -6.76 24.20 -3.34
C CYS A 531 -5.97 22.90 -3.23
N ASN A 532 -5.98 22.27 -2.06
CA ASN A 532 -5.13 21.10 -1.79
C ASN A 532 -5.95 19.94 -1.19
N PHE A 533 -5.44 18.71 -1.29
CA PHE A 533 -5.91 17.64 -0.40
C PHE A 533 -5.43 17.97 1.02
N VAL A 534 -4.13 18.12 1.23
CA VAL A 534 -3.56 18.50 2.52
C VAL A 534 -2.58 19.65 2.33
N ALA A 535 -2.83 20.76 3.02
CA ALA A 535 -1.94 21.91 3.10
C ALA A 535 -1.40 22.07 4.54
N ILE A 536 -0.09 21.92 4.69
CA ILE A 536 0.65 21.98 5.95
C ILE A 536 1.57 23.18 5.89
N GLN A 537 1.22 24.23 6.63
CA GLN A 537 1.91 25.51 6.50
C GLN A 537 2.47 25.98 7.84
N ASN A 538 3.66 26.60 7.81
CA ASN A 538 4.24 27.44 8.86
C ASN A 538 4.34 26.79 10.25
N TYR A 539 4.76 25.52 10.32
CA TYR A 539 5.03 24.89 11.61
C TYR A 539 6.32 25.50 12.18
N GLY A 540 6.19 26.30 13.23
CA GLY A 540 7.31 27.12 13.70
C GLY A 540 7.13 27.78 15.08
N GLY A 541 6.22 27.25 15.91
CA GLY A 541 5.98 27.73 17.28
C GLY A 541 6.92 27.09 18.33
N SER A 542 6.69 27.40 19.61
CA SER A 542 7.47 26.89 20.76
C SER A 542 7.50 25.36 20.88
N GLY A 543 6.53 24.67 20.30
CA GLY A 543 6.47 23.20 20.20
C GLY A 543 7.29 22.59 19.06
N GLY A 544 7.72 23.36 18.05
CA GLY A 544 8.40 22.87 16.85
C GLY A 544 7.48 22.10 15.89
N ASN A 545 8.05 21.22 15.05
CA ASN A 545 7.31 20.30 14.18
C ASN A 545 6.71 19.11 14.97
N PRO A 546 5.63 18.46 14.50
CA PRO A 546 5.07 17.28 15.15
C PRO A 546 6.01 16.07 15.09
N ARG A 547 5.81 15.13 16.02
CA ARG A 547 6.31 13.75 15.91
C ARG A 547 5.16 12.83 15.53
N PHE A 548 5.46 11.63 15.02
CA PHE A 548 4.48 10.60 14.66
C PHE A 548 3.44 11.03 13.62
N ALA A 549 3.78 12.06 12.83
CA ALA A 549 2.89 12.64 11.83
C ALA A 549 2.84 11.78 10.56
N GLU A 550 1.63 11.62 10.01
CA GLU A 550 1.37 10.62 8.98
C GLU A 550 0.26 11.07 8.01
N ILE A 551 0.53 11.03 6.70
CA ILE A 551 -0.51 11.07 5.65
C ILE A 551 -0.42 9.74 4.90
N ALA A 552 -1.37 8.83 5.12
CA ALA A 552 -1.25 7.49 4.58
C ALA A 552 -2.55 6.85 4.12
N TRP A 553 -2.47 5.99 3.10
CA TRP A 553 -3.61 5.20 2.64
C TRP A 553 -4.83 6.03 2.24
N ASN A 554 -4.63 7.19 1.61
CA ASN A 554 -5.74 7.99 1.09
C ASN A 554 -5.92 7.76 -0.41
N ARG A 555 -7.18 7.77 -0.87
CA ARG A 555 -7.52 7.78 -2.29
C ARG A 555 -8.02 9.16 -2.69
N VAL A 556 -7.22 9.91 -3.44
CA VAL A 556 -7.55 11.23 -3.98
C VAL A 556 -7.65 11.13 -5.50
N ILE A 557 -8.85 11.34 -6.04
CA ILE A 557 -9.08 11.35 -7.49
C ILE A 557 -9.88 12.60 -7.87
N ASN A 558 -9.26 13.45 -8.66
CA ASN A 558 -9.93 14.56 -9.31
C ASN A 558 -10.22 14.21 -10.76
N THR A 559 -11.34 14.73 -11.28
CA THR A 559 -11.77 14.54 -12.66
C THR A 559 -11.55 15.83 -13.45
N PRO A 560 -10.90 15.79 -14.63
CA PRO A 560 -10.74 16.96 -15.50
C PRO A 560 -12.08 17.68 -15.72
N PHE A 561 -12.04 19.02 -15.74
CA PHE A 561 -13.24 19.89 -15.86
C PHE A 561 -14.27 19.78 -14.73
N GLN A 562 -14.04 18.97 -13.70
CA GLN A 562 -14.88 18.88 -12.50
C GLN A 562 -14.13 19.25 -11.22
N SER A 563 -12.87 19.64 -11.34
CA SER A 563 -11.98 20.00 -10.24
C SER A 563 -11.14 21.22 -10.62
N ASN A 564 -10.62 21.89 -9.59
CA ASN A 564 -9.57 22.88 -9.73
C ASN A 564 -8.70 22.79 -8.48
N SER A 565 -7.64 22.00 -8.54
CA SER A 565 -6.71 21.77 -7.46
C SER A 565 -5.32 22.23 -7.85
N GLU A 566 -4.62 22.81 -6.89
CA GLU A 566 -3.19 23.06 -6.97
C GLU A 566 -2.44 21.79 -6.54
N ASP A 567 -1.52 21.86 -5.57
CA ASP A 567 -0.81 20.66 -5.11
C ASP A 567 -1.75 19.77 -4.30
N LEU A 568 -1.74 18.45 -4.50
CA LEU A 568 -2.57 17.59 -3.65
C LEU A 568 -2.01 17.59 -2.22
N ILE A 569 -0.70 17.37 -2.06
CA ILE A 569 -0.03 17.48 -0.76
C ILE A 569 1.00 18.60 -0.83
N ASN A 570 0.84 19.62 0.01
CA ASN A 570 1.74 20.77 0.09
C ASN A 570 2.30 20.91 1.51
N PHE A 571 3.63 20.88 1.61
CA PHE A 571 4.36 21.33 2.80
C PHE A 571 4.97 22.70 2.50
N TYR A 572 4.63 23.70 3.30
CA TYR A 572 5.22 25.03 3.24
C TYR A 572 5.77 25.42 4.59
N SER A 573 7.09 25.52 4.72
CA SER A 573 7.74 25.85 6.00
C SER A 573 7.29 24.95 7.17
N ALA A 574 7.17 23.65 6.93
CA ALA A 574 6.68 22.65 7.89
C ALA A 574 7.25 21.26 7.65
N GLY A 575 7.26 20.37 8.65
CA GLY A 575 7.72 18.99 8.46
C GLY A 575 7.69 18.16 9.74
N GLY A 576 8.67 17.26 9.89
CA GLY A 576 8.87 16.43 11.08
C GLY A 576 10.05 16.88 11.93
N ARG A 577 10.59 15.97 12.73
CA ARG A 577 11.82 16.15 13.52
C ARG A 577 12.87 15.11 13.15
N SER A 578 14.12 15.37 13.48
CA SER A 578 15.24 14.43 13.27
C SER A 578 15.02 13.06 13.92
N ASP A 579 14.32 13.03 15.06
CA ASP A 579 13.96 11.81 15.79
C ASP A 579 12.60 11.21 15.37
N SER A 580 11.84 11.90 14.51
CA SER A 580 10.53 11.45 14.04
C SER A 580 10.14 12.19 12.76
N TRP A 581 10.45 11.60 11.62
CA TRP A 581 10.15 12.16 10.32
C TRP A 581 8.64 12.16 10.04
N PHE A 582 8.16 13.17 9.31
CA PHE A 582 6.79 13.19 8.82
C PHE A 582 6.67 12.18 7.67
N LYS A 583 5.76 11.23 7.80
CA LYS A 583 5.59 10.14 6.82
C LYS A 583 4.44 10.43 5.86
N VAL A 584 4.69 10.32 4.56
CA VAL A 584 3.67 10.40 3.51
C VAL A 584 3.74 9.13 2.68
N HIS A 585 2.83 8.17 2.88
CA HIS A 585 2.99 6.89 2.21
C HIS A 585 1.72 6.17 1.80
N ASP A 586 1.85 5.29 0.82
CA ASP A 586 0.75 4.43 0.37
C ASP A 586 -0.51 5.24 0.00
N ASN A 587 -0.37 6.45 -0.56
CA ASN A 587 -1.49 7.25 -1.05
C ASN A 587 -1.65 7.09 -2.57
N LEU A 588 -2.90 7.14 -3.06
CA LEU A 588 -3.20 7.33 -4.48
C LEU A 588 -3.59 8.80 -4.70
N LEU A 589 -2.82 9.50 -5.52
CA LEU A 589 -2.95 10.93 -5.80
C LEU A 589 -3.12 11.13 -7.30
N LYS A 590 -4.33 11.45 -7.75
CA LYS A 590 -4.62 11.66 -9.17
C LYS A 590 -5.24 13.02 -9.44
N GLY A 591 -4.65 13.75 -10.38
CA GLY A 591 -5.28 14.89 -11.03
C GLY A 591 -5.17 16.22 -10.30
N SER A 592 -3.98 16.81 -10.27
CA SER A 592 -3.81 18.22 -9.90
C SER A 592 -4.23 19.11 -11.06
N TYR A 593 -5.52 19.16 -11.41
CA TYR A 593 -5.98 19.88 -12.59
C TYR A 593 -6.33 21.33 -12.27
N ALA A 594 -5.95 22.23 -13.16
CA ALA A 594 -6.63 23.52 -13.24
C ALA A 594 -8.05 23.36 -13.82
N ALA A 595 -8.91 24.35 -13.64
CA ALA A 595 -10.34 24.29 -14.01
C ALA A 595 -10.62 23.81 -15.46
N ASP A 596 -9.87 24.33 -16.43
CA ASP A 596 -9.80 23.84 -17.81
C ASP A 596 -8.40 23.27 -18.10
N PRO A 597 -8.14 21.97 -17.89
CA PRO A 597 -6.82 21.40 -18.13
C PRO A 597 -6.45 21.29 -19.62
N ALA A 598 -7.32 21.70 -20.56
CA ALA A 598 -7.05 21.67 -21.99
C ALA A 598 -6.40 22.96 -22.53
N ASN A 599 -6.52 24.10 -21.82
CA ASN A 599 -6.21 25.42 -22.40
C ASN A 599 -5.36 26.35 -21.52
N GLN A 600 -4.85 25.90 -20.38
CA GLN A 600 -4.10 26.75 -19.45
C GLN A 600 -2.93 25.99 -18.81
N ASP A 601 -1.86 26.73 -18.56
CA ASP A 601 -0.75 26.30 -17.72
C ASP A 601 -1.19 26.24 -16.24
N SER A 602 -0.63 25.30 -15.48
CA SER A 602 -0.96 25.11 -14.07
C SER A 602 0.26 24.69 -13.27
N SER A 603 0.30 25.05 -12.00
CA SER A 603 1.38 24.72 -11.05
C SER A 603 1.08 23.49 -10.18
N GLY A 604 -0.09 22.85 -10.33
CA GLY A 604 -0.52 21.78 -9.44
C GLY A 604 0.28 20.49 -9.57
N SER A 605 0.87 20.03 -8.46
CA SER A 605 1.66 18.79 -8.38
C SER A 605 1.00 17.73 -7.51
N GLY A 606 1.45 16.47 -7.61
CA GLY A 606 0.95 15.43 -6.72
C GLY A 606 1.41 15.66 -5.28
N MET A 607 2.68 16.01 -5.12
CA MET A 607 3.25 16.45 -3.85
C MET A 607 4.33 17.49 -4.07
N ILE A 608 4.34 18.53 -3.24
CA ILE A 608 5.44 19.49 -3.16
C ILE A 608 5.92 19.67 -1.72
N VAL A 609 7.21 19.91 -1.61
CA VAL A 609 7.85 20.42 -0.40
C VAL A 609 8.49 21.77 -0.73
N ASP A 610 8.05 22.81 -0.03
CA ASP A 610 8.38 24.22 -0.28
C ASP A 610 8.59 24.98 1.05
N GLY A 611 8.98 26.26 0.99
CA GLY A 611 9.12 27.12 2.15
C GLY A 611 10.13 28.25 1.97
N ASP A 612 10.35 29.01 3.03
CA ASP A 612 11.35 30.08 3.06
C ASP A 612 12.77 29.51 2.95
N GLN A 613 13.57 30.05 2.02
CA GLN A 613 14.93 29.62 1.70
C GLN A 613 16.03 30.44 2.39
N THR A 614 15.69 31.25 3.41
CA THR A 614 16.67 32.07 4.12
C THR A 614 17.71 31.23 4.88
N SER A 615 18.92 31.79 5.07
CA SER A 615 20.11 31.07 5.55
C SER A 615 20.09 30.63 7.04
N ASP A 616 18.99 30.86 7.76
CA ASP A 616 18.81 30.39 9.14
C ASP A 616 18.19 28.98 9.16
N SER A 617 19.02 28.03 8.76
CA SER A 617 18.70 26.71 8.17
C SER A 617 18.45 25.57 9.18
N THR A 618 17.69 25.83 10.27
CA THR A 618 17.36 24.77 11.23
C THR A 618 15.87 24.48 11.46
N ALA A 619 14.91 25.24 10.93
CA ALA A 619 13.57 25.21 11.54
C ALA A 619 12.34 25.53 10.69
N LYS A 620 12.26 25.14 9.41
CA LYS A 620 10.99 25.30 8.67
C LYS A 620 10.55 24.02 7.97
N THR A 621 11.05 23.71 6.78
CA THR A 621 10.66 22.48 6.07
C THR A 621 11.73 21.41 6.18
N SER A 622 11.45 20.33 6.93
CA SER A 622 12.47 19.33 7.23
C SER A 622 11.93 17.98 7.66
N TYR A 623 12.77 16.94 7.55
CA TYR A 623 12.50 15.58 8.06
C TYR A 623 11.19 15.00 7.52
N ILE A 624 11.12 14.89 6.18
CA ILE A 624 9.95 14.38 5.47
C ILE A 624 10.37 13.17 4.65
N GLU A 625 9.65 12.05 4.81
CA GLU A 625 9.79 10.90 3.93
C GLU A 625 8.49 10.65 3.18
N SER A 626 8.60 10.42 1.87
CA SER A 626 7.46 10.12 1.01
C SER A 626 7.69 8.85 0.22
N TYR A 627 6.90 7.79 0.47
CA TYR A 627 7.19 6.50 -0.13
C TYR A 627 5.98 5.63 -0.45
N ASN A 628 6.16 4.73 -1.41
CA ASN A 628 5.10 3.80 -1.85
C ASN A 628 3.79 4.49 -2.30
N ASN A 629 3.83 5.78 -2.63
CA ASN A 629 2.68 6.51 -3.16
C ASN A 629 2.54 6.24 -4.66
N THR A 630 1.30 6.33 -5.15
CA THR A 630 0.95 6.27 -6.57
C THR A 630 0.47 7.66 -6.99
N VAL A 631 1.23 8.35 -7.84
CA VAL A 631 0.95 9.70 -8.31
C VAL A 631 0.66 9.70 -9.81
N LEU A 632 -0.53 10.17 -10.19
CA LEU A 632 -1.05 10.03 -11.54
C LEU A 632 -1.51 11.36 -12.14
N ASN A 633 -1.10 11.60 -13.37
CA ASN A 633 -1.71 12.59 -14.28
C ASN A 633 -1.97 13.98 -13.67
N THR A 634 -0.94 14.58 -13.09
CA THR A 634 -0.95 15.96 -12.56
C THR A 634 -0.50 16.94 -13.64
N THR A 635 -0.77 18.24 -13.47
CA THR A 635 -0.54 19.25 -14.53
C THR A 635 0.79 20.00 -14.41
N ASN A 636 1.50 19.92 -13.28
CA ASN A 636 2.86 20.44 -13.13
C ASN A 636 3.85 19.30 -12.91
N ALA A 637 4.18 18.97 -11.65
CA ALA A 637 5.05 17.86 -11.33
C ALA A 637 4.27 16.65 -10.80
N GLY A 638 4.80 15.44 -10.99
CA GLY A 638 4.38 14.30 -10.18
C GLY A 638 4.72 14.58 -8.72
N MET A 639 6.02 14.70 -8.41
CA MET A 639 6.51 15.06 -7.08
C MET A 639 7.70 16.02 -7.17
N ASN A 640 7.72 17.06 -6.34
CA ASN A 640 8.76 18.09 -6.36
C ASN A 640 9.28 18.43 -4.94
N ILE A 641 10.56 18.78 -4.85
CA ILE A 641 11.20 19.36 -3.65
C ILE A 641 11.80 20.71 -4.07
N SER A 642 11.39 21.79 -3.44
CA SER A 642 11.80 23.17 -3.76
C SER A 642 12.43 23.94 -2.61
N ALA A 643 12.41 23.40 -1.39
CA ALA A 643 13.09 23.95 -0.23
C ALA A 643 13.30 22.88 0.85
N GLY A 644 14.10 23.22 1.86
CA GLY A 644 14.25 22.40 3.07
C GLY A 644 15.40 21.40 3.05
N HIS A 645 15.49 20.60 4.10
CA HIS A 645 16.56 19.63 4.31
C HIS A 645 16.04 18.32 4.94
N ASP A 646 16.78 17.23 4.77
CA ASP A 646 16.38 15.89 5.25
C ASP A 646 15.02 15.47 4.66
N ILE A 647 14.95 15.42 3.32
CA ILE A 647 13.72 15.09 2.58
C ILE A 647 14.00 13.97 1.59
N HIS A 648 13.28 12.85 1.70
CA HIS A 648 13.51 11.68 0.86
C HIS A 648 12.22 11.15 0.25
N TYR A 649 12.17 11.09 -1.09
CA TYR A 649 11.09 10.45 -1.83
C TYR A 649 11.56 9.13 -2.44
N TYR A 650 10.97 8.00 -2.03
CA TYR A 650 11.44 6.70 -2.50
C TYR A 650 10.34 5.66 -2.74
N ASN A 651 10.59 4.72 -3.65
CA ASN A 651 9.64 3.65 -3.99
C ASN A 651 8.24 4.14 -4.40
N ASN A 652 8.11 5.37 -4.88
CA ASN A 652 6.86 5.90 -5.42
C ASN A 652 6.66 5.45 -6.87
N ARG A 653 5.41 5.36 -7.30
CA ARG A 653 5.01 5.11 -8.69
C ARG A 653 4.44 6.41 -9.25
N ILE A 654 5.13 7.01 -10.21
CA ILE A 654 4.85 8.36 -10.71
C ILE A 654 4.62 8.28 -12.21
N ILE A 655 3.36 8.18 -12.61
CA ILE A 655 2.97 7.76 -13.96
C ILE A 655 1.93 8.72 -14.53
N SER A 656 2.24 9.32 -15.68
CA SER A 656 1.33 10.23 -16.38
C SER A 656 1.39 10.02 -17.89
N SER A 657 0.23 9.81 -18.47
CA SER A 657 0.04 9.85 -19.92
C SER A 657 0.12 11.27 -20.49
N GLY A 658 0.03 12.30 -19.64
CA GLY A 658 -0.02 13.71 -20.04
C GLY A 658 -1.25 14.04 -20.86
N LYS A 659 -2.32 13.23 -20.76
CA LYS A 659 -3.50 13.31 -21.61
C LYS A 659 -4.80 13.40 -20.81
N LEU A 660 -5.76 14.07 -21.41
CA LEU A 660 -7.16 14.07 -21.01
C LEU A 660 -7.83 12.72 -21.38
N PRO A 661 -9.00 12.40 -20.81
CA PRO A 661 -9.72 11.16 -21.11
C PRO A 661 -10.07 10.96 -22.59
N ASP A 662 -10.20 12.06 -23.35
CA ASP A 662 -10.44 12.05 -24.80
C ASP A 662 -9.15 11.87 -25.64
N GLY A 663 -8.00 11.72 -25.00
CA GLY A 663 -6.71 11.49 -25.62
C GLY A 663 -5.95 12.75 -26.04
N ARG A 664 -6.54 13.95 -25.89
CA ARG A 664 -5.83 15.22 -26.11
C ARG A 664 -4.72 15.39 -25.09
N TRP A 665 -3.61 16.00 -25.51
CA TRP A 665 -2.54 16.39 -24.60
C TRP A 665 -3.01 17.49 -23.66
N MET A 666 -2.60 17.40 -22.39
CA MET A 666 -2.66 18.53 -21.48
C MET A 666 -1.45 19.45 -21.76
N PRO A 667 -1.67 20.74 -22.05
CA PRO A 667 -0.56 21.68 -22.27
C PRO A 667 0.33 21.82 -21.02
N ALA A 668 -0.33 21.87 -19.86
CA ALA A 668 0.31 21.85 -18.56
C ALA A 668 0.80 20.43 -18.23
N SER A 669 2.11 20.24 -18.32
CA SER A 669 2.83 19.10 -17.74
C SER A 669 4.30 19.50 -17.65
N TRP A 670 4.89 19.45 -16.45
CA TRP A 670 6.30 19.77 -16.28
C TRP A 670 7.18 18.52 -16.27
N ALA A 671 7.26 17.78 -15.18
CA ALA A 671 8.13 16.61 -15.05
C ALA A 671 7.56 15.56 -14.08
N GLY A 672 7.99 14.31 -14.20
CA GLY A 672 7.63 13.28 -13.21
C GLY A 672 8.16 13.63 -11.82
N VAL A 673 9.47 13.87 -11.73
CA VAL A 673 10.15 14.29 -10.51
C VAL A 673 11.07 15.48 -10.73
N ALA A 674 11.22 16.31 -9.69
CA ALA A 674 12.11 17.46 -9.69
C ALA A 674 12.64 17.81 -8.28
N ILE A 675 13.89 18.28 -8.20
CA ILE A 675 14.49 18.92 -7.01
C ILE A 675 14.88 20.35 -7.39
N TRP A 676 13.92 21.26 -7.38
CA TRP A 676 14.06 22.62 -7.89
C TRP A 676 14.68 23.60 -6.89
N ASN A 677 15.24 24.70 -7.40
CA ASN A 677 15.85 25.79 -6.62
C ASN A 677 16.95 25.36 -5.62
N LEU A 678 17.85 24.45 -6.02
CA LEU A 678 18.98 24.06 -5.17
C LEU A 678 19.80 25.29 -4.72
N SER A 679 19.63 25.67 -3.47
CA SER A 679 20.31 26.78 -2.79
C SER A 679 21.14 26.26 -1.62
N SER A 680 21.96 27.10 -0.99
CA SER A 680 22.80 26.70 0.16
C SER A 680 21.99 26.21 1.37
N GLY A 681 20.69 26.52 1.44
CA GLY A 681 19.78 26.05 2.49
C GLY A 681 19.20 24.64 2.24
N MET A 682 19.39 24.07 1.05
CA MET A 682 18.91 22.73 0.70
C MET A 682 20.02 21.69 0.78
N TYR A 683 19.86 20.71 1.67
CA TYR A 683 20.82 19.62 1.85
C TYR A 683 20.14 18.34 2.33
N ASN A 684 20.81 17.21 2.14
CA ASN A 684 20.25 15.88 2.42
C ASN A 684 18.84 15.66 1.82
N VAL A 685 18.68 16.04 0.55
CA VAL A 685 17.45 15.81 -0.22
C VAL A 685 17.70 14.73 -1.28
N GLY A 686 16.74 13.82 -1.48
CA GLY A 686 16.91 12.73 -2.43
C GLY A 686 15.60 12.16 -2.97
N MET A 687 15.64 11.72 -4.23
CA MET A 687 14.54 11.02 -4.91
C MET A 687 15.06 9.74 -5.56
N GLU A 688 14.77 8.58 -4.93
CA GLU A 688 15.48 7.32 -5.22
C GLU A 688 14.58 6.09 -5.26
N GLY A 689 14.86 5.12 -6.13
CA GLY A 689 14.10 3.87 -6.18
C GLY A 689 12.64 4.03 -6.66
N ASN A 690 12.28 5.20 -7.20
CA ASN A 690 10.94 5.44 -7.73
C ASN A 690 10.77 4.79 -9.10
N THR A 691 9.55 4.39 -9.44
CA THR A 691 9.15 3.97 -10.79
C THR A 691 8.50 5.15 -11.50
N ILE A 692 9.06 5.60 -12.63
CA ILE A 692 8.66 6.86 -13.27
C ILE A 692 8.33 6.65 -14.74
N GLY A 693 7.21 7.19 -15.19
CA GLY A 693 6.93 7.37 -16.61
C GLY A 693 6.05 8.57 -16.83
N TRP A 694 6.62 9.64 -17.37
CA TRP A 694 5.97 10.94 -17.47
C TRP A 694 5.96 11.46 -18.90
N SER A 695 4.80 11.40 -19.54
CA SER A 695 4.64 11.91 -20.90
C SER A 695 4.59 13.44 -20.94
N LYS A 696 5.35 14.01 -21.86
CA LYS A 696 5.34 15.43 -22.19
C LYS A 696 5.63 15.65 -23.67
N GLN A 697 4.67 16.21 -24.39
CA GLN A 697 4.79 16.42 -25.84
C GLN A 697 5.99 17.32 -26.18
N GLY A 698 6.83 16.89 -27.12
CA GLY A 698 7.98 17.65 -27.61
C GLY A 698 9.25 17.58 -26.74
N TYR A 699 9.24 16.81 -25.65
CA TYR A 699 10.41 16.61 -24.80
C TYR A 699 11.09 15.27 -25.07
N THR A 700 12.36 15.13 -24.72
CA THR A 700 13.12 13.87 -24.87
C THR A 700 13.95 13.61 -23.61
N ASN A 701 13.29 13.26 -22.51
CA ASN A 701 13.95 12.93 -21.26
C ASN A 701 13.21 11.81 -20.49
N PRO A 702 13.69 10.55 -20.51
CA PRO A 702 14.82 10.05 -21.29
C PRO A 702 14.48 9.74 -22.76
N TYR A 703 13.19 9.58 -23.08
CA TYR A 703 12.72 9.17 -24.41
C TYR A 703 11.83 10.23 -25.05
N THR A 704 11.59 10.11 -26.36
CA THR A 704 10.72 11.04 -27.10
C THR A 704 9.33 11.11 -26.48
N ASN A 705 8.81 12.33 -26.38
CA ASN A 705 7.59 12.71 -25.67
C ASN A 705 7.56 12.32 -24.19
N ARG A 706 8.72 12.29 -23.52
CA ARG A 706 8.85 12.06 -22.08
C ARG A 706 9.60 13.21 -21.42
N ASN A 707 9.24 13.49 -20.16
CA ASN A 707 10.02 14.32 -19.25
C ASN A 707 9.95 13.74 -17.83
N ASP A 708 10.51 12.54 -17.65
CA ASP A 708 10.44 11.78 -16.41
C ASP A 708 11.12 12.49 -15.23
N VAL A 709 12.22 13.19 -15.51
CA VAL A 709 12.99 13.99 -14.55
C VAL A 709 13.14 15.40 -15.10
N SER A 710 13.13 16.43 -14.25
CA SER A 710 13.49 17.79 -14.65
C SER A 710 14.94 17.84 -15.18
N SER A 711 15.20 18.66 -16.19
CA SER A 711 16.49 18.66 -16.91
C SER A 711 17.61 19.46 -16.23
N ASN A 712 17.51 19.82 -14.94
CA ASN A 712 18.33 20.90 -14.37
C ASN A 712 18.83 20.75 -12.93
N GLU A 713 18.81 19.56 -12.29
CA GLU A 713 18.92 19.51 -10.82
C GLU A 713 19.87 18.42 -10.30
N GLY A 714 20.61 18.76 -9.25
CA GLY A 714 21.80 18.10 -8.72
C GLY A 714 21.64 16.65 -8.25
N GLY A 715 22.73 16.09 -7.70
CA GLY A 715 22.95 14.64 -7.50
C GLY A 715 21.97 13.85 -6.59
N GLY A 716 20.83 14.43 -6.18
CA GLY A 716 19.82 13.79 -5.34
C GLY A 716 18.81 12.91 -6.08
N ILE A 717 18.63 13.06 -7.40
CA ILE A 717 17.73 12.21 -8.19
C ILE A 717 18.54 11.07 -8.80
N ARG A 718 18.44 9.86 -8.24
CA ARG A 718 19.30 8.72 -8.64
C ARG A 718 18.61 7.38 -8.43
N ASN A 719 19.09 6.34 -9.10
CA ASN A 719 18.61 4.95 -8.92
C ASN A 719 17.08 4.79 -9.10
N ASN A 720 16.45 5.61 -9.94
CA ASN A 720 15.04 5.48 -10.30
C ASN A 720 14.89 4.53 -11.49
N THR A 721 13.77 3.81 -11.53
CA THR A 721 13.41 2.92 -12.64
C THR A 721 12.47 3.65 -13.58
N PHE A 722 12.93 3.93 -14.80
CA PHE A 722 12.08 4.54 -15.83
C PHE A 722 11.28 3.46 -16.56
N LEU A 723 9.99 3.71 -16.78
CA LEU A 723 9.17 2.84 -17.62
C LEU A 723 9.76 2.78 -19.03
N PRO A 724 9.70 1.61 -19.71
CA PRO A 724 10.31 1.41 -21.03
C PRO A 724 9.92 2.49 -22.06
N ASN A 725 10.67 2.55 -23.16
CA ASN A 725 10.41 3.45 -24.29
C ASN A 725 9.17 3.02 -25.09
N VAL A 726 8.02 3.08 -24.43
CA VAL A 726 6.69 2.92 -24.97
C VAL A 726 5.84 4.11 -24.52
N PRO A 727 4.83 4.54 -25.32
CA PRO A 727 3.93 5.59 -24.89
C PRO A 727 3.27 5.25 -23.56
N ILE A 728 3.28 6.18 -22.61
CA ILE A 728 2.47 6.05 -21.39
C ILE A 728 1.02 6.33 -21.75
N THR A 729 0.12 5.41 -21.40
CA THR A 729 -1.29 5.44 -21.82
C THR A 729 -2.23 5.71 -20.64
N LEU A 730 -3.45 6.15 -20.95
CA LEU A 730 -4.53 6.25 -19.96
C LEU A 730 -4.85 4.90 -19.30
N GLN A 731 -4.63 3.79 -20.02
CA GLN A 731 -4.79 2.45 -19.47
C GLN A 731 -3.75 2.16 -18.39
N MET A 732 -2.49 2.54 -18.59
CA MET A 732 -1.45 2.40 -17.56
C MET A 732 -1.83 3.16 -16.28
N GLU A 733 -2.38 4.37 -16.39
CA GLU A 733 -2.91 5.09 -15.22
C GLU A 733 -4.06 4.35 -14.53
N ALA A 734 -4.96 3.72 -15.30
CA ALA A 734 -6.05 2.93 -14.74
C ALA A 734 -5.53 1.66 -14.04
N ASP A 735 -4.51 1.01 -14.60
CA ASP A 735 -3.87 -0.16 -14.02
C ASP A 735 -3.19 0.17 -12.68
N GLU A 736 -2.61 1.37 -12.55
CA GLU A 736 -2.06 1.88 -11.28
C GLU A 736 -3.14 2.09 -10.20
N ILE A 737 -4.33 2.56 -10.59
CA ILE A 737 -5.46 2.66 -9.66
C ILE A 737 -5.88 1.27 -9.19
N ASN A 738 -5.94 0.29 -10.10
CA ASN A 738 -6.26 -1.09 -9.77
C ASN A 738 -5.21 -1.71 -8.84
N LEU A 739 -3.92 -1.48 -9.11
CA LEU A 739 -2.82 -1.93 -8.25
C LEU A 739 -2.91 -1.33 -6.86
N PHE A 740 -3.25 -0.04 -6.75
CA PHE A 740 -3.50 0.60 -5.47
C PHE A 740 -4.69 -0.06 -4.74
N SER A 741 -5.80 -0.31 -5.42
CA SER A 741 -6.95 -1.01 -4.82
C SER A 741 -6.58 -2.42 -4.33
N GLN A 742 -5.79 -3.17 -5.10
CA GLN A 742 -5.28 -4.48 -4.68
C GLN A 742 -4.38 -4.37 -3.45
N LYS A 743 -3.50 -3.36 -3.41
CA LYS A 743 -2.63 -3.10 -2.27
C LYS A 743 -3.42 -2.75 -1.00
N VAL A 744 -4.47 -1.93 -1.12
CA VAL A 744 -5.39 -1.62 -0.02
C VAL A 744 -6.02 -2.90 0.54
N ILE A 745 -6.57 -3.75 -0.34
CA ILE A 745 -7.18 -5.03 0.03
C ILE A 745 -6.15 -5.97 0.70
N ALA A 746 -4.96 -6.11 0.10
CA ALA A 746 -3.91 -7.00 0.58
C ALA A 746 -3.38 -6.61 1.97
N ASN A 747 -3.51 -5.35 2.37
CA ASN A 747 -3.10 -4.85 3.67
C ASN A 747 -4.27 -4.74 4.67
N GLY A 748 -5.45 -5.26 4.34
CA GLY A 748 -6.64 -5.19 5.20
C GLY A 748 -7.13 -3.76 5.44
N ILE A 749 -6.76 -2.82 4.57
CA ILE A 749 -7.11 -1.41 4.71
C ILE A 749 -8.52 -1.18 4.18
N ARG A 750 -9.33 -0.43 4.93
CA ARG A 750 -10.66 0.01 4.52
C ARG A 750 -10.67 1.51 4.32
N LEU A 751 -11.03 1.95 3.12
CA LEU A 751 -11.08 3.36 2.77
C LEU A 751 -12.48 3.94 2.95
N GLY A 752 -12.53 5.20 3.35
CA GLY A 752 -13.75 5.97 3.53
C GLY A 752 -14.59 5.51 4.72
N PRO A 753 -15.79 6.10 4.87
CA PRO A 753 -16.68 5.84 6.00
C PRO A 753 -17.13 4.38 6.05
N GLN A 754 -17.09 3.80 7.25
CA GLN A 754 -17.61 2.48 7.54
C GLN A 754 -19.03 2.58 8.13
N GLN A 755 -19.86 1.55 7.89
CA GLN A 755 -21.16 1.40 8.55
C GLN A 755 -21.02 0.65 9.88
#